data_AF-A0A819ZEJ1-F1
#
_entry.id   AF-A0A819ZEJ1-F1
#
_cell.length_a   1.000
_cell.length_b   1.000
_cell.length_c   1.000
_cell.angle_alpha   90.00
_cell.angle_beta   90.00
_cell.angle_gamma   90.00
#
_symmetry.space_group_name_H-M   'P 1'
#
loop_
_entity.id
_entity.type
_entity.pdbx_description
1 polymer ?
#
loop_
_entity_poly.entity_id
_entity_poly.type
_entity_poly.pdbx_seq_one_letter_code
_entity_poly.pdbx_strand_id
1 'polypeptide(L)'
;MTDLNDYEIEYFQALTSWEDRQDVLDYLRMYDGDVYFATEAYLTEPEYIEYHQLNKPTLHRTNSLEVGSRYKSLDEDQTDDNVFSESHQQQSPNRSLVKSMPYSLTSLSHPQIANNINGLMATSYTDSADELVDQLFRLNGSKTCPMFPDINQFENIIYADYTASGRGLIFIEYCMMNNVLPYYANTHSENNACALQTSKFREGSRTIIKQCVNATDDDVVIFTGSGSTAAINKLVDVLQLRNEDVQRKTVVFISRFEHHSNILPWKETGVEVIQIPNTKEGLIDQDYLKKQLKHYHNTIQKHIICAFNAASNVTGIRTDTDHISKLVHQYDGWIFWDYAAAAPYVKIDMNPSEKAYKDAVFISTHKFIGGPSTPGILIAKKKLFTNRVPSGVGGGTVNFVTRTNTEYVKDIETREEGGTPNILGAIRAGLVFHLKECVGYETIEAREDELVAKFCQRFRNHKKLIVLGSLTVRRLGIFSFLIYESLFDKYLHHNFVCVLLNDLFGIQVRSGCSCAGPYVLDLLEIDDKTAEIFTKFITDDESNQSNGIPNVRLMKPGFTRFNLSYFISDEEVDYILNAVEFIANDGWKFLSLYTYDANTAVWHPRTMPSGNHFSQFYSLQMANENYTTNEEFQIQQVERWNSKAIHSNTNSLSDDPIEQAESMANLIPEYVYNIDFRIDPPLNIPDAYKEFIWFVLPKDVIQKVLVIDFETHPKDNLKTISFHSKIKN
;
A
#
# COMPACT_ATOMS: atom_id res chain seq x y z
N MET A 1 -27.17 16.70 15.13
CA MET A 1 -27.57 17.33 13.84
C MET A 1 -27.79 18.82 14.10
N THR A 2 -27.65 19.67 13.07
CA THR A 2 -27.55 21.14 13.14
C THR A 2 -26.48 21.66 14.10
N ASP A 3 -25.24 21.76 13.61
CA ASP A 3 -24.22 22.78 13.96
C ASP A 3 -22.90 22.47 13.23
N LEU A 4 -22.94 22.55 11.90
CA LEU A 4 -21.79 22.80 11.03
C LEU A 4 -22.20 24.01 10.18
N ASN A 5 -21.37 25.05 10.11
CA ASN A 5 -21.67 26.24 9.33
C ASN A 5 -21.36 25.99 7.85
N ASP A 6 -22.09 26.65 6.94
CA ASP A 6 -21.93 26.48 5.49
C ASP A 6 -20.47 26.70 5.04
N TYR A 7 -19.77 27.66 5.67
CA TYR A 7 -18.34 27.96 5.50
C TYR A 7 -17.39 26.76 5.71
N GLU A 8 -17.79 25.79 6.54
CA GLU A 8 -16.99 24.58 6.83
C GLU A 8 -17.16 23.51 5.74
N ILE A 9 -18.26 23.57 5.00
CA ILE A 9 -18.52 22.78 3.79
C ILE A 9 -17.84 23.45 2.58
N GLU A 10 -18.01 24.77 2.42
CA GLU A 10 -17.36 25.56 1.36
C GLU A 10 -15.83 25.39 1.35
N TYR A 11 -15.17 25.30 2.52
CA TYR A 11 -13.71 25.14 2.59
C TYR A 11 -13.22 23.81 1.99
N PHE A 12 -13.96 22.71 2.17
CA PHE A 12 -13.63 21.42 1.54
C PHE A 12 -14.12 21.33 0.10
N GLN A 13 -15.24 21.98 -0.23
CA GLN A 13 -15.70 22.11 -1.63
C GLN A 13 -14.73 22.94 -2.46
N ALA A 14 -14.11 24.00 -1.93
CA ALA A 14 -13.08 24.77 -2.63
C ALA A 14 -11.82 23.94 -2.93
N LEU A 15 -11.44 23.01 -2.04
CA LEU A 15 -10.36 22.04 -2.26
C LEU A 15 -10.76 20.89 -3.22
N THR A 16 -12.04 20.77 -3.58
CA THR A 16 -12.57 19.74 -4.48
C THR A 16 -13.61 20.30 -5.44
N SER A 17 -13.34 21.49 -6.00
CA SER A 17 -14.27 22.26 -6.83
C SER A 17 -14.39 21.74 -8.28
N TRP A 18 -14.46 20.42 -8.42
CA TRP A 18 -14.62 19.68 -9.65
C TRP A 18 -16.12 19.53 -9.94
N GLU A 19 -16.68 20.45 -10.75
CA GLU A 19 -18.10 20.37 -11.13
C GLU A 19 -18.37 19.24 -12.15
N ASP A 20 -17.36 18.79 -12.89
CA ASP A 20 -17.41 17.60 -13.75
C ASP A 20 -16.63 16.41 -13.15
N ARG A 21 -17.18 15.20 -13.32
CA ARG A 21 -16.52 13.93 -12.95
C ARG A 21 -15.37 13.60 -13.91
N GLN A 22 -15.45 14.04 -15.16
CA GLN A 22 -14.45 13.76 -16.18
C GLN A 22 -13.12 14.46 -15.88
N ASP A 23 -13.17 15.72 -15.44
CA ASP A 23 -11.99 16.50 -15.05
C ASP A 23 -11.22 15.80 -13.90
N VAL A 24 -11.93 15.18 -12.93
CA VAL A 24 -11.30 14.40 -11.85
C VAL A 24 -10.56 13.16 -12.39
N LEU A 25 -11.15 12.46 -13.37
CA LEU A 25 -10.52 11.30 -14.01
C LEU A 25 -9.28 11.69 -14.82
N ASP A 26 -9.35 12.78 -15.59
CA ASP A 26 -8.24 13.23 -16.42
C ASP A 26 -7.09 13.82 -15.58
N TYR A 27 -7.40 14.44 -14.44
CA TYR A 27 -6.38 14.78 -13.44
C TYR A 27 -5.76 13.52 -12.80
N LEU A 28 -6.56 12.51 -12.41
CA LEU A 28 -6.02 11.26 -11.86
C LEU A 28 -5.14 10.50 -12.86
N ARG A 29 -5.47 10.54 -14.15
CA ARG A 29 -4.64 10.02 -15.26
C ARG A 29 -3.30 10.76 -15.35
N MET A 30 -3.35 12.09 -15.37
CA MET A 30 -2.14 12.92 -15.49
C MET A 30 -1.15 12.69 -14.33
N TYR A 31 -1.66 12.39 -13.13
CA TYR A 31 -0.85 12.18 -11.92
C TYR A 31 -0.57 10.71 -11.53
N ASP A 32 -0.91 9.71 -12.36
CA ASP A 32 -0.34 8.35 -12.19
C ASP A 32 1.06 8.24 -12.83
N GLY A 33 1.29 9.01 -13.91
CA GLY A 33 2.63 9.28 -14.43
C GLY A 33 3.47 10.10 -13.43
N ASP A 34 2.99 11.29 -13.06
CA ASP A 34 3.68 12.25 -12.16
C ASP A 34 3.66 11.86 -10.66
N VAL A 35 3.90 10.59 -10.33
CA VAL A 35 4.10 10.17 -8.94
C VAL A 35 5.54 10.42 -8.51
N TYR A 36 5.76 11.63 -8.02
CA TYR A 36 6.96 12.05 -7.30
C TYR A 36 7.45 11.02 -6.29
N PHE A 37 8.62 10.46 -6.54
CA PHE A 37 9.45 9.87 -5.49
C PHE A 37 10.04 11.00 -4.63
N ALA A 38 10.24 10.74 -3.34
CA ALA A 38 10.72 11.75 -2.37
C ALA A 38 12.23 12.07 -2.48
N THR A 39 12.76 12.04 -3.70
CA THR A 39 14.18 12.15 -4.05
C THR A 39 14.45 13.20 -5.13
N GLU A 40 13.46 13.54 -5.98
CA GLU A 40 13.58 14.61 -6.98
C GLU A 40 12.46 15.64 -6.80
N ALA A 41 12.75 16.69 -6.02
CA ALA A 41 11.89 17.86 -5.92
C ALA A 41 12.21 18.84 -7.06
N TYR A 42 11.20 19.18 -7.86
CA TYR A 42 11.15 20.29 -8.82
C TYR A 42 12.35 20.50 -9.78
N LEU A 43 12.22 19.99 -11.00
CA LEU A 43 12.98 20.47 -12.16
C LEU A 43 12.00 20.79 -13.32
N THR A 44 12.02 22.05 -13.80
CA THR A 44 11.35 22.58 -15.03
C THR A 44 9.79 22.56 -15.06
N GLU A 45 9.03 23.55 -15.53
CA GLU A 45 9.25 24.98 -15.90
C GLU A 45 8.05 25.85 -15.41
N PRO A 46 8.16 27.19 -15.30
CA PRO A 46 7.17 28.04 -14.61
C PRO A 46 6.16 28.78 -15.54
N GLU A 47 5.33 28.08 -16.33
CA GLU A 47 4.38 28.73 -17.27
C GLU A 47 2.87 28.38 -17.11
N TYR A 48 2.34 28.18 -15.89
CA TYR A 48 0.89 27.93 -15.69
C TYR A 48 0.21 28.63 -14.49
N ILE A 49 0.44 29.95 -14.30
CA ILE A 49 -0.32 30.76 -13.31
C ILE A 49 -0.79 32.11 -13.90
N GLU A 50 -1.86 32.11 -14.68
CA GLU A 50 -2.57 33.37 -15.06
C GLU A 50 -4.11 33.33 -14.95
N TYR A 51 -4.73 32.21 -14.54
CA TYR A 51 -6.20 32.05 -14.61
C TYR A 51 -7.00 32.51 -13.37
N HIS A 52 -6.37 32.99 -12.30
CA HIS A 52 -7.05 33.47 -11.08
C HIS A 52 -6.63 34.90 -10.65
N GLN A 53 -6.87 35.88 -11.52
CA GLN A 53 -6.90 37.30 -11.15
C GLN A 53 -8.19 38.04 -11.57
N LEU A 54 -9.35 37.56 -11.10
CA LEU A 54 -10.59 38.35 -11.07
C LEU A 54 -11.32 38.15 -9.72
N ASN A 55 -12.15 39.13 -9.35
CA ASN A 55 -12.98 39.15 -8.12
C ASN A 55 -12.24 39.25 -6.76
N LYS A 56 -11.62 40.42 -6.50
CA LYS A 56 -11.42 40.92 -5.12
C LYS A 56 -12.37 42.11 -4.85
N PRO A 57 -13.25 42.06 -3.83
CA PRO A 57 -14.03 43.22 -3.41
C PRO A 57 -13.13 44.32 -2.82
N THR A 58 -13.24 45.54 -3.34
CA THR A 58 -12.44 46.70 -2.88
C THR A 58 -12.94 47.27 -1.55
N LEU A 59 -12.09 47.25 -0.53
CA LEU A 59 -12.27 47.99 0.73
C LEU A 59 -11.41 49.26 0.73
N HIS A 60 -12.06 50.44 0.75
CA HIS A 60 -11.37 51.73 0.70
C HIS A 60 -10.62 52.05 2.00
N ARG A 61 -9.36 52.51 1.88
CA ARG A 61 -8.64 53.21 2.97
C ARG A 61 -9.03 54.68 3.01
N THR A 62 -9.03 55.26 4.20
CA THR A 62 -8.91 56.72 4.42
C THR A 62 -7.78 57.03 5.41
N ASN A 63 -7.03 58.07 5.07
CA ASN A 63 -5.90 58.69 5.78
C ASN A 63 -6.38 59.47 7.05
N SER A 64 -5.58 59.94 8.02
CA SER A 64 -4.14 59.84 8.40
C SER A 64 -3.89 60.62 9.71
N LEU A 65 -2.62 60.75 10.15
CA LEU A 65 -2.08 61.66 11.21
C LEU A 65 -2.34 61.20 12.67
N GLU A 66 -1.52 61.55 13.69
CA GLU A 66 -0.30 62.38 13.74
C GLU A 66 0.71 61.90 14.81
N VAL A 67 1.87 62.56 14.94
CA VAL A 67 2.98 62.22 15.86
C VAL A 67 3.24 63.35 16.86
N GLY A 68 3.39 63.07 18.17
CA GLY A 68 3.77 64.12 19.12
C GLY A 68 3.92 63.71 20.59
N SER A 69 5.16 63.64 21.06
CA SER A 69 5.58 63.38 22.45
C SER A 69 5.09 64.39 23.51
N ARG A 70 5.00 63.95 24.79
CA ARG A 70 5.74 64.54 25.93
C ARG A 70 5.55 63.80 27.26
N TYR A 71 6.63 63.67 28.02
CA TYR A 71 6.64 63.37 29.46
C TYR A 71 6.42 64.66 30.29
N LYS A 72 5.81 64.53 31.47
CA LYS A 72 6.22 65.27 32.68
C LYS A 72 5.77 64.56 33.96
N SER A 73 6.47 64.83 35.06
CA SER A 73 6.37 64.19 36.38
C SER A 73 5.68 65.07 37.43
N LEU A 74 5.39 64.45 38.59
CA LEU A 74 5.33 64.91 40.01
C LEU A 74 4.62 63.75 40.75
N ASP A 75 5.18 63.08 41.78
CA ASP A 75 5.56 63.51 43.16
C ASP A 75 4.27 63.75 44.02
N GLU A 76 4.13 63.32 45.29
CA GLU A 76 5.00 62.61 46.25
C GLU A 76 4.15 61.98 47.41
N ASP A 77 4.79 61.35 48.42
CA ASP A 77 4.31 61.06 49.82
C ASP A 77 3.18 60.01 50.09
N GLN A 78 3.32 59.04 51.02
CA GLN A 78 3.53 58.98 52.52
C GLN A 78 2.19 59.07 53.32
N THR A 79 1.93 58.39 54.47
CA THR A 79 2.73 57.53 55.39
C THR A 79 1.86 56.58 56.28
N ASP A 80 2.52 55.85 57.20
CA ASP A 80 2.06 55.22 58.47
C ASP A 80 1.39 53.81 58.43
N ASP A 81 1.72 52.78 59.24
CA ASP A 81 2.15 52.60 60.67
C ASP A 81 0.99 52.48 61.69
N ASN A 82 0.98 51.62 62.74
CA ASN A 82 1.73 50.40 63.17
C ASN A 82 0.77 49.59 64.15
N VAL A 83 1.03 48.71 65.14
CA VAL A 83 2.21 48.17 65.89
C VAL A 83 1.86 46.82 66.61
N PHE A 84 2.67 45.76 66.44
CA PHE A 84 2.99 44.62 67.40
C PHE A 84 1.85 43.72 68.02
N SER A 85 2.06 42.55 68.66
CA SER A 85 3.24 41.75 69.09
C SER A 85 2.97 40.21 69.26
N GLU A 86 3.96 39.36 68.94
CA GLU A 86 4.48 38.13 69.66
C GLU A 86 3.55 37.00 70.20
N SER A 87 3.93 35.72 70.32
CA SER A 87 5.04 34.82 69.86
C SER A 87 4.56 33.34 70.08
N HIS A 88 5.24 32.18 69.92
CA HIS A 88 6.61 31.66 69.67
C HIS A 88 6.70 30.99 68.26
N GLN A 89 7.71 30.26 67.73
CA GLN A 89 8.94 29.52 68.13
C GLN A 89 8.75 28.11 68.76
N GLN A 90 9.57 27.08 68.48
CA GLN A 90 10.92 26.95 67.86
C GLN A 90 10.89 25.96 66.66
N GLN A 91 11.75 25.92 65.61
CA GLN A 91 13.19 26.20 65.35
C GLN A 91 14.22 25.12 65.78
N SER A 92 14.72 24.29 64.84
CA SER A 92 16.01 24.47 64.10
C SER A 92 17.13 23.59 64.70
N PRO A 93 18.42 23.50 64.20
CA PRO A 93 19.18 24.33 63.22
C PRO A 93 19.93 23.46 62.15
N ASN A 94 21.01 23.80 61.41
CA ASN A 94 21.86 25.00 61.24
C ASN A 94 22.69 24.99 59.90
N ARG A 95 22.60 26.05 59.06
CA ARG A 95 23.67 26.59 58.15
C ARG A 95 24.22 25.67 57.00
N SER A 96 24.94 26.16 55.97
CA SER A 96 25.69 27.43 55.78
C SER A 96 25.86 27.90 54.30
N LEU A 97 26.00 29.23 54.08
CA LEU A 97 26.76 29.92 52.98
C LEU A 97 26.22 29.78 51.52
N VAL A 98 26.37 30.72 50.55
CA VAL A 98 27.05 32.05 50.39
C VAL A 98 26.08 33.08 49.71
N LYS A 99 26.48 34.37 49.58
CA LYS A 99 25.72 35.50 49.01
C LYS A 99 25.87 35.74 47.49
N SER A 100 24.79 36.25 46.87
CA SER A 100 24.66 37.25 45.77
C SER A 100 25.82 37.66 44.83
N MET A 101 25.51 37.78 43.51
CA MET A 101 25.67 39.04 42.75
C MET A 101 24.78 39.05 41.47
N PRO A 102 24.39 40.23 40.91
CA PRO A 102 23.54 40.35 39.71
C PRO A 102 24.32 40.79 38.45
N TYR A 103 23.85 40.44 37.24
CA TYR A 103 24.37 41.00 35.98
C TYR A 103 23.29 41.28 34.90
N SER A 104 23.08 42.58 34.67
CA SER A 104 23.05 43.27 33.38
C SER A 104 22.93 42.42 32.09
N LEU A 105 21.77 42.51 31.41
CA LEU A 105 21.63 42.12 30.01
C LEU A 105 21.99 43.28 29.05
N THR A 106 23.29 43.53 28.87
CA THR A 106 23.84 44.38 27.80
C THR A 106 25.12 43.77 27.24
N SER A 107 25.46 44.07 25.99
CA SER A 107 26.62 43.56 25.23
C SER A 107 26.61 42.07 24.79
N LEU A 108 25.58 41.66 24.04
CA LEU A 108 25.75 40.66 22.97
C LEU A 108 25.19 41.20 21.64
N SER A 109 25.83 42.25 21.13
CA SER A 109 25.56 42.79 19.80
C SER A 109 26.28 41.96 18.73
N HIS A 110 25.61 40.94 18.18
CA HIS A 110 26.02 40.27 16.94
C HIS A 110 25.08 40.69 15.78
N PRO A 111 25.48 41.66 14.93
CA PRO A 111 24.57 42.25 13.92
C PRO A 111 24.08 41.30 12.83
N GLN A 112 24.65 40.09 12.74
CA GLN A 112 24.35 39.12 11.67
C GLN A 112 23.07 38.30 11.94
N ILE A 113 22.68 38.06 13.19
CA ILE A 113 21.53 37.19 13.50
C ILE A 113 20.21 37.96 13.31
N ALA A 114 20.13 39.20 13.79
CA ALA A 114 18.91 40.01 13.71
C ALA A 114 18.54 40.44 12.27
N ASN A 115 19.53 40.59 11.39
CA ASN A 115 19.27 40.94 9.99
C ASN A 115 18.78 39.74 9.17
N ASN A 116 19.24 38.52 9.45
CA ASN A 116 18.79 37.32 8.73
C ASN A 116 17.29 37.04 8.95
N ILE A 117 16.80 37.23 10.19
CA ILE A 117 15.38 36.97 10.53
C ILE A 117 14.42 37.91 9.77
N ASN A 118 14.82 39.17 9.53
CA ASN A 118 14.02 40.12 8.75
C ASN A 118 14.21 39.97 7.22
N GLY A 119 15.28 39.32 6.76
CA GLY A 119 15.48 38.99 5.35
C GLY A 119 14.57 37.84 4.86
N LEU A 120 14.35 36.84 5.72
CA LEU A 120 13.53 35.66 5.43
C LEU A 120 12.03 35.94 5.19
N MET A 121 11.55 37.16 5.48
CA MET A 121 10.18 37.60 5.21
C MET A 121 9.96 38.09 3.76
N ALA A 122 10.98 38.05 2.89
CA ALA A 122 10.95 38.70 1.58
C ALA A 122 11.55 37.86 0.42
N THR A 123 11.75 36.55 0.61
CA THR A 123 12.34 35.64 -0.39
C THR A 123 11.37 34.52 -0.79
N SER A 124 11.52 33.99 -2.01
CA SER A 124 10.81 32.81 -2.50
C SER A 124 11.00 31.62 -1.55
N TYR A 125 9.90 30.98 -1.14
CA TYR A 125 9.93 29.90 -0.15
C TYR A 125 10.47 28.57 -0.68
N THR A 126 10.59 28.41 -2.01
CA THR A 126 11.12 27.24 -2.71
C THR A 126 12.60 27.01 -2.38
N ASP A 127 13.46 27.91 -2.86
CA ASP A 127 14.90 27.70 -3.01
C ASP A 127 15.61 27.46 -1.66
N SER A 128 15.01 27.93 -0.56
CA SER A 128 15.51 27.77 0.81
C SER A 128 15.12 26.45 1.48
N ALA A 129 14.07 25.77 1.00
CA ALA A 129 13.70 24.44 1.46
C ALA A 129 14.64 23.39 0.87
N ASP A 130 15.00 23.54 -0.41
CA ASP A 130 15.86 22.61 -1.13
C ASP A 130 17.28 22.58 -0.54
N GLU A 131 17.89 23.75 -0.27
CA GLU A 131 19.17 23.81 0.46
C GLU A 131 19.10 23.15 1.85
N LEU A 132 17.96 23.20 2.53
CA LEU A 132 17.76 22.61 3.86
C LEU A 132 17.61 21.08 3.80
N VAL A 133 16.86 20.57 2.82
CA VAL A 133 16.72 19.14 2.54
C VAL A 133 18.06 18.54 2.11
N ASP A 134 18.77 19.21 1.21
CA ASP A 134 20.08 18.77 0.73
C ASP A 134 21.16 18.86 1.84
N GLN A 135 21.09 19.86 2.74
CA GLN A 135 21.90 19.88 3.97
C GLN A 135 21.56 18.71 4.91
N LEU A 136 20.29 18.35 5.10
CA LEU A 136 19.88 17.20 5.92
C LEU A 136 20.38 15.87 5.35
N PHE A 137 20.39 15.70 4.03
CA PHE A 137 21.03 14.54 3.39
C PHE A 137 22.55 14.54 3.57
N ARG A 138 23.22 15.66 3.26
CA ARG A 138 24.68 15.81 3.36
C ARG A 138 25.23 15.64 4.79
N LEU A 139 24.45 15.95 5.82
CA LEU A 139 24.84 15.80 7.23
C LEU A 139 25.13 14.34 7.64
N ASN A 140 24.68 13.34 6.89
CA ASN A 140 24.98 11.93 7.15
C ASN A 140 26.28 11.44 6.49
N GLY A 141 27.01 12.28 5.76
CA GLY A 141 28.33 11.94 5.18
C GLY A 141 28.30 10.96 4.00
N SER A 142 27.12 10.46 3.61
CA SER A 142 26.88 9.68 2.40
C SER A 142 26.10 10.51 1.38
N LYS A 143 26.37 10.32 0.09
CA LYS A 143 25.53 10.87 -0.99
C LYS A 143 24.23 10.08 -1.18
N THR A 144 24.17 8.84 -0.69
CA THR A 144 22.96 8.00 -0.71
C THR A 144 22.39 7.89 0.69
N CYS A 145 21.11 8.20 0.85
CA CYS A 145 20.40 7.92 2.09
C CYS A 145 19.92 6.46 2.06
N PRO A 146 20.28 5.59 3.02
CA PRO A 146 19.91 4.17 2.98
C PRO A 146 18.40 3.89 3.17
N MET A 147 17.56 4.92 3.34
CA MET A 147 16.09 4.81 3.27
C MET A 147 15.54 4.95 1.83
N PHE A 148 16.33 5.51 0.92
CA PHE A 148 15.97 5.77 -0.47
C PHE A 148 16.97 5.05 -1.39
N PRO A 149 16.77 3.75 -1.68
CA PRO A 149 17.49 3.09 -2.76
C PRO A 149 17.15 3.77 -4.08
N ASP A 150 18.14 3.88 -4.95
CA ASP A 150 18.00 4.57 -6.24
C ASP A 150 17.07 3.76 -7.16
N ILE A 151 15.93 4.36 -7.53
CA ILE A 151 14.90 3.77 -8.40
C ILE A 151 14.82 4.48 -9.75
N ASN A 152 15.71 5.44 -10.01
CA ASN A 152 15.75 6.26 -11.22
C ASN A 152 16.38 5.47 -12.39
N GLN A 153 16.00 4.19 -12.55
CA GLN A 153 16.43 3.27 -13.60
C GLN A 153 15.50 3.29 -14.82
N PHE A 154 14.29 3.84 -14.67
CA PHE A 154 13.31 3.97 -15.76
C PHE A 154 12.85 5.42 -15.87
N GLU A 155 12.82 5.96 -17.10
CA GLU A 155 12.26 7.29 -17.38
C GLU A 155 10.73 7.34 -17.20
N ASN A 156 10.05 6.18 -17.24
CA ASN A 156 8.62 6.03 -16.97
C ASN A 156 8.37 4.78 -16.11
N ILE A 157 7.61 4.90 -15.01
CA ILE A 157 7.28 3.79 -14.09
C ILE A 157 5.76 3.61 -14.00
N ILE A 158 5.24 2.54 -14.61
CA ILE A 158 3.81 2.22 -14.62
C ILE A 158 3.48 1.30 -13.44
N TYR A 159 2.57 1.73 -12.56
CA TYR A 159 2.27 1.01 -11.32
C TYR A 159 0.97 0.19 -11.39
N ALA A 160 1.08 -1.13 -11.27
CA ALA A 160 -0.04 -2.06 -11.42
C ALA A 160 -0.24 -3.01 -10.20
N ASP A 161 0.24 -2.64 -9.00
CA ASP A 161 -0.04 -3.33 -7.73
C ASP A 161 -0.95 -2.52 -6.77
N TYR A 162 -1.83 -1.68 -7.32
CA TYR A 162 -2.83 -0.90 -6.57
C TYR A 162 -3.70 -1.73 -5.60
N THR A 163 -3.87 -3.02 -5.88
CA THR A 163 -4.51 -4.02 -5.01
C THR A 163 -3.79 -4.21 -3.66
N ALA A 164 -2.50 -3.88 -3.56
CA ALA A 164 -1.73 -3.92 -2.33
C ALA A 164 -1.79 -2.59 -1.56
N SER A 165 -1.58 -1.46 -2.24
CA SER A 165 -1.65 -0.10 -1.68
C SER A 165 -1.93 0.90 -2.81
N GLY A 166 -2.60 1.99 -2.49
CA GLY A 166 -2.57 3.19 -3.31
C GLY A 166 -1.19 3.85 -3.29
N ARG A 167 -0.92 4.67 -4.31
CA ARG A 167 0.15 5.69 -4.32
C ARG A 167 -0.35 6.95 -3.61
N GLY A 168 0.55 7.87 -3.29
CA GLY A 168 0.18 9.21 -2.79
C GLY A 168 -0.48 10.06 -3.90
N LEU A 169 -1.11 11.18 -3.53
CA LEU A 169 -1.62 12.17 -4.48
C LEU A 169 -1.13 13.56 -4.08
N ILE A 170 -0.49 14.27 -5.01
CA ILE A 170 0.24 15.50 -4.71
C ILE A 170 -0.64 16.60 -4.07
N PHE A 171 -1.89 16.75 -4.52
CA PHE A 171 -2.84 17.71 -3.95
C PHE A 171 -3.34 17.33 -2.54
N ILE A 172 -3.45 16.03 -2.23
CA ILE A 172 -3.78 15.57 -0.88
C ILE A 172 -2.62 15.87 0.07
N GLU A 173 -1.40 15.58 -0.35
CA GLU A 173 -0.21 15.89 0.46
C GLU A 173 0.00 17.41 0.59
N TYR A 174 -0.24 18.18 -0.46
CA TYR A 174 -0.25 19.65 -0.39
C TYR A 174 -1.29 20.19 0.60
N CYS A 175 -2.52 19.66 0.59
CA CYS A 175 -3.56 20.00 1.57
C CYS A 175 -3.13 19.62 2.99
N MET A 176 -2.53 18.44 3.19
CA MET A 176 -2.02 18.03 4.49
C MET A 176 -0.88 18.96 4.98
N MET A 177 0.03 19.36 4.08
CA MET A 177 1.16 20.25 4.38
C MET A 177 0.76 21.68 4.68
N ASN A 178 -0.19 22.27 3.93
CA ASN A 178 -0.51 23.70 3.99
C ASN A 178 -1.77 24.02 4.81
N ASN A 179 -2.73 23.08 4.91
CA ASN A 179 -4.04 23.33 5.51
C ASN A 179 -4.28 22.55 6.81
N VAL A 180 -3.52 21.47 7.06
CA VAL A 180 -3.69 20.60 8.26
C VAL A 180 -2.52 20.73 9.21
N LEU A 181 -1.29 20.46 8.78
CA LEU A 181 -0.09 20.47 9.63
C LEU A 181 0.18 21.80 10.36
N PRO A 182 -0.02 23.00 9.76
CA PRO A 182 0.24 24.28 10.44
C PRO A 182 -0.69 24.56 11.63
N TYR A 183 -1.83 23.88 11.69
CA TYR A 183 -2.84 24.00 12.76
C TYR A 183 -2.93 22.74 13.63
N TYR A 184 -2.01 21.79 13.46
CA TYR A 184 -2.03 20.51 14.17
C TYR A 184 -1.78 20.69 15.68
N ALA A 185 -2.67 20.15 16.49
CA ALA A 185 -2.43 19.87 17.90
C ALA A 185 -3.15 18.58 18.33
N ASN A 186 -2.70 17.97 19.41
CA ASN A 186 -3.37 16.78 19.95
C ASN A 186 -4.82 17.10 20.37
N THR A 187 -5.71 16.11 20.26
CA THR A 187 -7.13 16.21 20.63
C THR A 187 -7.31 16.40 22.14
N HIS A 188 -8.56 16.51 22.61
CA HIS A 188 -8.93 16.61 24.04
C HIS A 188 -8.57 17.94 24.75
N SER A 189 -8.28 19.01 24.01
CA SER A 189 -8.03 20.36 24.57
C SER A 189 -8.92 21.43 23.91
N GLU A 190 -10.22 21.38 24.20
CA GLU A 190 -11.26 22.23 23.57
C GLU A 190 -10.99 23.75 23.67
N ASN A 191 -10.28 24.19 24.71
CA ASN A 191 -9.89 25.60 24.92
C ASN A 191 -8.69 26.06 24.06
N ASN A 192 -8.11 25.19 23.23
CA ASN A 192 -7.01 25.53 22.31
C ASN A 192 -7.52 25.48 20.86
N ALA A 193 -7.42 26.60 20.14
CA ALA A 193 -7.91 26.74 18.77
C ALA A 193 -7.33 25.68 17.80
N CYS A 194 -6.04 25.34 17.91
CA CYS A 194 -5.43 24.31 17.07
C CYS A 194 -5.96 22.90 17.39
N ALA A 195 -6.19 22.60 18.67
CA ALA A 195 -6.74 21.32 19.10
C ALA A 195 -8.22 21.18 18.73
N LEU A 196 -9.00 22.27 18.83
CA LEU A 196 -10.38 22.35 18.36
C LEU A 196 -10.45 22.17 16.84
N GLN A 197 -9.63 22.88 16.07
CA GLN A 197 -9.56 22.75 14.60
C GLN A 197 -9.16 21.33 14.17
N THR A 198 -8.15 20.75 14.82
CA THR A 198 -7.70 19.38 14.56
C THR A 198 -8.78 18.35 14.90
N SER A 199 -9.54 18.57 15.98
CA SER A 199 -10.70 17.74 16.34
C SER A 199 -11.82 17.86 15.29
N LYS A 200 -12.12 19.08 14.83
CA LYS A 200 -13.11 19.32 13.75
C LYS A 200 -12.74 18.61 12.45
N PHE A 201 -11.50 18.72 11.97
CA PHE A 201 -11.06 18.01 10.76
C PHE A 201 -11.25 16.49 10.87
N ARG A 202 -10.95 15.91 12.04
CA ARG A 202 -11.07 14.47 12.30
C ARG A 202 -12.52 13.99 12.31
N GLU A 203 -13.40 14.67 13.03
CA GLU A 203 -14.80 14.26 13.16
C GLU A 203 -15.63 14.64 11.91
N GLY A 204 -15.23 15.69 11.18
CA GLY A 204 -15.68 15.95 9.81
C GLY A 204 -15.32 14.81 8.86
N SER A 205 -14.08 14.31 8.92
CA SER A 205 -13.64 13.14 8.15
C SER A 205 -14.43 11.87 8.50
N ARG A 206 -14.77 11.65 9.78
CA ARG A 206 -15.68 10.57 10.18
C ARG A 206 -17.08 10.76 9.61
N THR A 207 -17.58 12.00 9.56
CA THR A 207 -18.91 12.35 9.03
C THR A 207 -18.98 12.09 7.51
N ILE A 208 -17.94 12.48 6.76
CA ILE A 208 -17.77 12.14 5.34
C ILE A 208 -17.82 10.62 5.14
N ILE A 209 -17.03 9.85 5.91
CA ILE A 209 -17.01 8.38 5.81
C ILE A 209 -18.40 7.80 6.11
N LYS A 210 -19.13 8.30 7.12
CA LYS A 210 -20.51 7.89 7.42
C LYS A 210 -21.47 8.15 6.23
N GLN A 211 -21.32 9.27 5.54
CA GLN A 211 -22.13 9.62 4.37
C GLN A 211 -21.82 8.70 3.18
N CYS A 212 -20.54 8.57 2.79
CA CYS A 212 -20.08 7.76 1.66
C CYS A 212 -20.43 6.25 1.78
N VAL A 213 -20.67 5.75 2.99
CA VAL A 213 -21.01 4.33 3.23
C VAL A 213 -22.48 4.09 3.60
N ASN A 214 -23.34 5.12 3.54
CA ASN A 214 -24.74 5.05 3.98
C ASN A 214 -24.89 4.53 5.43
N ALA A 215 -24.10 5.07 6.36
CA ALA A 215 -24.20 4.76 7.79
C ALA A 215 -25.35 5.54 8.46
N THR A 216 -26.05 4.91 9.39
CA THR A 216 -27.16 5.52 10.15
C THR A 216 -26.75 5.88 11.58
N ASP A 217 -27.67 6.50 12.35
CA ASP A 217 -27.48 6.72 13.79
C ASP A 217 -27.34 5.42 14.60
N ASP A 218 -27.65 4.24 14.04
CA ASP A 218 -27.38 2.93 14.65
C ASP A 218 -25.98 2.36 14.31
N ASP A 219 -25.20 3.07 13.51
CA ASP A 219 -23.83 2.69 13.13
C ASP A 219 -22.77 3.52 13.85
N VAL A 220 -21.57 2.94 13.98
CA VAL A 220 -20.35 3.64 14.36
C VAL A 220 -19.26 3.40 13.32
N VAL A 221 -18.46 4.43 13.08
CA VAL A 221 -17.22 4.40 12.30
C VAL A 221 -16.08 4.58 13.29
N ILE A 222 -15.17 3.62 13.36
CA ILE A 222 -14.02 3.61 14.28
C ILE A 222 -12.73 3.55 13.47
N PHE A 223 -11.85 4.52 13.68
CA PHE A 223 -10.49 4.51 13.18
C PHE A 223 -9.63 3.54 14.00
N THR A 224 -8.90 2.66 13.33
CA THR A 224 -8.10 1.59 13.95
C THR A 224 -6.64 1.66 13.53
N GLY A 225 -5.84 0.64 13.85
CA GLY A 225 -4.45 0.52 13.41
C GLY A 225 -4.31 0.14 11.93
N SER A 226 -3.40 -0.80 11.65
CA SER A 226 -3.01 -1.19 10.28
C SER A 226 -4.09 -1.94 9.50
N GLY A 227 -4.95 -1.21 8.80
CA GLY A 227 -5.92 -1.73 7.83
C GLY A 227 -7.02 -2.62 8.42
N SER A 228 -7.70 -3.39 7.56
CA SER A 228 -8.77 -4.32 7.95
C SER A 228 -8.32 -5.30 9.05
N THR A 229 -7.03 -5.67 9.09
CA THR A 229 -6.45 -6.53 10.13
C THR A 229 -6.65 -5.99 11.55
N ALA A 230 -6.53 -4.67 11.73
CA ALA A 230 -6.76 -4.03 13.02
C ALA A 230 -8.26 -3.87 13.33
N ALA A 231 -9.09 -3.58 12.31
CA ALA A 231 -10.54 -3.52 12.43
C ALA A 231 -11.16 -4.87 12.85
N ILE A 232 -10.71 -5.96 12.23
CA ILE A 232 -11.13 -7.33 12.55
C ILE A 232 -10.71 -7.71 13.98
N ASN A 233 -9.46 -7.44 14.38
CA ASN A 233 -9.00 -7.73 15.74
C ASN A 233 -9.73 -6.91 16.81
N LYS A 234 -10.00 -5.62 16.57
CA LYS A 234 -10.85 -4.83 17.48
C LYS A 234 -12.25 -5.43 17.60
N LEU A 235 -12.86 -5.88 16.51
CA LEU A 235 -14.19 -6.50 16.59
C LEU A 235 -14.15 -7.82 17.38
N VAL A 236 -13.12 -8.66 17.18
CA VAL A 236 -12.88 -9.89 17.97
C VAL A 236 -12.83 -9.62 19.48
N ASP A 237 -12.19 -8.51 19.90
CA ASP A 237 -12.14 -8.10 21.31
C ASP A 237 -13.46 -7.48 21.81
N VAL A 238 -14.12 -6.63 21.00
CA VAL A 238 -15.44 -6.05 21.33
C VAL A 238 -16.49 -7.12 21.55
N LEU A 239 -16.49 -8.15 20.69
CA LEU A 239 -17.35 -9.33 20.82
C LEU A 239 -16.90 -10.32 21.91
N GLN A 240 -15.77 -10.05 22.58
CA GLN A 240 -15.20 -10.87 23.65
C GLN A 240 -15.00 -12.35 23.24
N LEU A 241 -14.67 -12.61 21.96
CA LEU A 241 -14.46 -13.96 21.44
C LEU A 241 -13.22 -14.65 22.04
N ARG A 242 -12.41 -13.95 22.83
CA ARG A 242 -11.31 -14.52 23.63
C ARG A 242 -11.77 -15.09 25.00
N ASN A 243 -13.07 -15.12 25.26
CA ASN A 243 -13.71 -15.77 26.42
C ASN A 243 -14.31 -17.14 26.04
N GLU A 244 -13.92 -18.20 26.75
CA GLU A 244 -14.38 -19.58 26.52
C GLU A 244 -15.90 -19.74 26.51
N ASP A 245 -16.62 -19.01 27.37
CA ASP A 245 -18.08 -19.09 27.45
C ASP A 245 -18.76 -18.49 26.21
N VAL A 246 -18.08 -17.60 25.48
CA VAL A 246 -18.55 -17.05 24.21
C VAL A 246 -18.14 -17.98 23.07
N GLN A 247 -16.87 -18.40 23.01
CA GLN A 247 -16.33 -19.33 22.00
C GLN A 247 -17.18 -20.60 21.85
N ARG A 248 -17.49 -21.26 22.97
CA ARG A 248 -18.27 -22.51 22.99
C ARG A 248 -19.70 -22.33 22.46
N LYS A 249 -20.24 -21.11 22.52
CA LYS A 249 -21.60 -20.75 22.07
C LYS A 249 -21.64 -20.14 20.67
N THR A 250 -20.49 -19.90 20.04
CA THR A 250 -20.37 -19.23 18.73
C THR A 250 -19.86 -20.18 17.64
N VAL A 251 -20.25 -19.92 16.39
CA VAL A 251 -19.65 -20.48 15.17
C VAL A 251 -19.36 -19.33 14.19
N VAL A 252 -18.22 -19.37 13.52
CA VAL A 252 -17.81 -18.39 12.51
C VAL A 252 -17.74 -19.08 11.14
N PHE A 253 -18.50 -18.58 10.17
CA PHE A 253 -18.41 -19.02 8.77
C PHE A 253 -17.49 -18.09 7.99
N ILE A 254 -16.55 -18.67 7.23
CA ILE A 254 -15.63 -17.96 6.33
C ILE A 254 -15.67 -18.56 4.92
N SER A 255 -15.30 -17.81 3.88
CA SER A 255 -15.23 -18.36 2.52
C SER A 255 -13.91 -19.09 2.25
N ARG A 256 -13.77 -19.63 1.04
CA ARG A 256 -12.50 -20.17 0.53
C ARG A 256 -11.49 -19.10 0.15
N PHE A 257 -11.94 -17.94 -0.33
CA PHE A 257 -11.07 -16.86 -0.85
C PHE A 257 -10.77 -15.73 0.14
N GLU A 258 -10.81 -16.02 1.44
CA GLU A 258 -10.47 -15.04 2.48
C GLU A 258 -8.99 -14.66 2.49
N HIS A 259 -8.71 -13.39 2.80
CA HIS A 259 -7.37 -12.92 3.13
C HIS A 259 -6.97 -13.42 4.52
N HIS A 260 -5.67 -13.62 4.80
CA HIS A 260 -5.19 -14.10 6.10
C HIS A 260 -5.72 -13.26 7.28
N SER A 261 -5.89 -11.94 7.11
CA SER A 261 -6.51 -11.04 8.09
C SER A 261 -7.95 -11.40 8.47
N ASN A 262 -8.70 -12.08 7.59
CA ASN A 262 -10.07 -12.54 7.80
C ASN A 262 -10.14 -14.08 7.98
N ILE A 263 -9.01 -14.74 8.26
CA ILE A 263 -8.92 -16.16 8.63
C ILE A 263 -8.33 -16.30 10.04
N LEU A 264 -7.14 -15.75 10.25
CA LEU A 264 -6.35 -16.03 11.46
C LEU A 264 -6.97 -15.43 12.73
N PRO A 265 -7.46 -14.18 12.78
CA PRO A 265 -8.05 -13.64 14.00
C PRO A 265 -9.28 -14.41 14.50
N TRP A 266 -10.01 -15.09 13.62
CA TRP A 266 -11.09 -16.00 14.02
C TRP A 266 -10.51 -17.30 14.56
N LYS A 267 -9.60 -17.97 13.84
CA LYS A 267 -9.02 -19.25 14.27
C LYS A 267 -8.28 -19.15 15.61
N GLU A 268 -7.49 -18.10 15.81
CA GLU A 268 -6.74 -17.86 17.04
C GLU A 268 -7.61 -17.48 18.25
N THR A 269 -8.95 -17.41 18.11
CA THR A 269 -9.85 -17.36 19.27
C THR A 269 -10.23 -18.75 19.80
N GLY A 270 -9.97 -19.84 19.06
CA GLY A 270 -10.48 -21.18 19.41
C GLY A 270 -12.00 -21.35 19.20
N VAL A 271 -12.68 -20.38 18.59
CA VAL A 271 -14.06 -20.54 18.11
C VAL A 271 -14.13 -21.61 17.01
N GLU A 272 -15.30 -22.24 16.84
CA GLU A 272 -15.53 -23.15 15.73
C GLU A 272 -15.61 -22.35 14.41
N VAL A 273 -14.62 -22.54 13.53
CA VAL A 273 -14.54 -21.89 12.22
C VAL A 273 -14.90 -22.89 11.12
N ILE A 274 -15.98 -22.63 10.38
CA ILE A 274 -16.47 -23.48 9.29
C ILE A 274 -16.22 -22.77 7.95
N GLN A 275 -15.51 -23.43 7.05
CA GLN A 275 -15.23 -22.88 5.72
C GLN A 275 -16.30 -23.29 4.70
N ILE A 276 -16.92 -22.32 4.05
CA ILE A 276 -17.89 -22.52 2.97
C ILE A 276 -17.12 -22.82 1.67
N PRO A 277 -17.46 -23.88 0.92
CA PRO A 277 -16.81 -24.19 -0.35
C PRO A 277 -17.18 -23.16 -1.43
N ASN A 278 -16.40 -23.12 -2.51
CA ASN A 278 -16.75 -22.38 -3.72
C ASN A 278 -17.58 -23.26 -4.68
N THR A 279 -18.45 -22.61 -5.42
CA THR A 279 -19.00 -23.07 -6.71
C THR A 279 -17.89 -23.24 -7.76
N LYS A 280 -18.20 -23.88 -8.90
CA LYS A 280 -17.24 -24.07 -10.00
C LYS A 280 -16.79 -22.74 -10.61
N GLU A 281 -17.63 -21.73 -10.48
CA GLU A 281 -17.45 -20.37 -10.96
C GLU A 281 -16.60 -19.51 -9.98
N GLY A 282 -16.19 -20.07 -8.83
CA GLY A 282 -15.37 -19.40 -7.83
C GLY A 282 -16.15 -18.54 -6.82
N LEU A 283 -17.48 -18.52 -6.89
CA LEU A 283 -18.36 -17.81 -5.95
C LEU A 283 -18.65 -18.68 -4.71
N ILE A 284 -18.99 -18.05 -3.57
CA ILE A 284 -19.39 -18.74 -2.33
C ILE A 284 -20.63 -19.64 -2.58
N ASP A 285 -20.58 -20.91 -2.17
CA ASP A 285 -21.73 -21.82 -2.24
C ASP A 285 -22.83 -21.42 -1.25
N GLN A 286 -23.86 -20.76 -1.76
CA GLN A 286 -24.97 -20.24 -0.96
C GLN A 286 -25.94 -21.34 -0.49
N ASP A 287 -26.06 -22.47 -1.20
CA ASP A 287 -26.91 -23.59 -0.79
C ASP A 287 -26.25 -24.40 0.34
N TYR A 288 -24.92 -24.59 0.27
CA TYR A 288 -24.14 -25.12 1.37
C TYR A 288 -24.20 -24.19 2.59
N LEU A 289 -24.00 -22.88 2.41
CA LEU A 289 -24.13 -21.89 3.49
C LEU A 289 -25.52 -21.96 4.13
N LYS A 290 -26.59 -21.93 3.34
CA LYS A 290 -27.98 -22.06 3.82
C LYS A 290 -28.25 -23.35 4.59
N LYS A 291 -27.67 -24.47 4.14
CA LYS A 291 -27.72 -25.76 4.86
C LYS A 291 -27.03 -25.67 6.22
N GLN A 292 -25.85 -25.04 6.30
CA GLN A 292 -25.12 -24.88 7.56
C GLN A 292 -25.80 -23.89 8.51
N LEU A 293 -26.21 -22.71 8.03
CA LEU A 293 -26.97 -21.73 8.82
C LEU A 293 -28.18 -22.39 9.48
N LYS A 294 -28.99 -23.13 8.71
CA LYS A 294 -30.13 -23.89 9.22
C LYS A 294 -29.75 -24.95 10.26
N HIS A 295 -28.60 -25.61 10.12
CA HIS A 295 -28.12 -26.63 11.06
C HIS A 295 -27.67 -26.01 12.39
N TYR A 296 -26.81 -24.99 12.35
CA TYR A 296 -26.30 -24.34 13.55
C TYR A 296 -27.36 -23.52 14.28
N HIS A 297 -28.32 -22.93 13.56
CA HIS A 297 -29.47 -22.24 14.14
C HIS A 297 -30.49 -23.23 14.76
N ASN A 298 -30.99 -24.20 13.99
CA ASN A 298 -32.11 -25.04 14.45
C ASN A 298 -31.67 -26.24 15.32
N THR A 299 -30.47 -26.79 15.10
CA THR A 299 -30.03 -28.06 15.73
C THR A 299 -28.98 -27.85 16.81
N ILE A 300 -27.93 -27.07 16.52
CA ILE A 300 -26.82 -26.86 17.47
C ILE A 300 -27.10 -25.67 18.42
N GLN A 301 -27.93 -24.72 17.98
CA GLN A 301 -28.35 -23.51 18.71
C GLN A 301 -27.15 -22.64 19.15
N LYS A 302 -26.18 -22.49 18.23
CA LYS A 302 -25.06 -21.55 18.38
C LYS A 302 -25.42 -20.18 17.82
N HIS A 303 -24.82 -19.15 18.40
CA HIS A 303 -24.78 -17.82 17.79
C HIS A 303 -23.91 -17.86 16.53
N ILE A 304 -24.47 -17.37 15.42
CA ILE A 304 -23.87 -17.44 14.09
C ILE A 304 -23.18 -16.10 13.77
N ILE A 305 -21.92 -16.18 13.37
CA ILE A 305 -21.19 -15.10 12.71
C ILE A 305 -20.80 -15.59 11.30
N CYS A 306 -20.94 -14.74 10.30
CA CYS A 306 -20.37 -14.92 8.98
C CYS A 306 -19.38 -13.78 8.71
N ALA A 307 -18.16 -14.08 8.25
CA ALA A 307 -17.12 -13.11 7.96
C ALA A 307 -16.54 -13.39 6.58
N PHE A 308 -16.86 -12.53 5.60
CA PHE A 308 -16.58 -12.80 4.18
C PHE A 308 -15.88 -11.63 3.46
N ASN A 309 -15.06 -11.95 2.46
CA ASN A 309 -14.49 -10.98 1.53
C ASN A 309 -15.56 -10.44 0.57
N ALA A 310 -15.64 -9.11 0.40
CA ALA A 310 -16.52 -8.46 -0.58
C ALA A 310 -16.01 -8.63 -2.03
N ALA A 311 -14.69 -8.74 -2.21
CA ALA A 311 -14.06 -9.20 -3.43
C ALA A 311 -12.71 -9.90 -3.13
N SER A 312 -12.30 -10.85 -3.96
CA SER A 312 -11.01 -11.53 -3.81
C SER A 312 -9.84 -10.62 -4.19
N ASN A 313 -8.82 -10.54 -3.32
CA ASN A 313 -7.55 -9.87 -3.60
C ASN A 313 -6.62 -10.67 -4.54
N VAL A 314 -7.04 -11.86 -4.98
CA VAL A 314 -6.31 -12.72 -5.92
C VAL A 314 -7.00 -12.70 -7.29
N THR A 315 -8.28 -13.06 -7.33
CA THR A 315 -9.00 -13.29 -8.59
C THR A 315 -9.94 -12.16 -8.99
N GLY A 316 -10.02 -11.09 -8.19
CA GLY A 316 -10.95 -9.97 -8.39
C GLY A 316 -12.43 -10.29 -8.22
N ILE A 317 -12.81 -11.58 -8.16
CA ILE A 317 -14.20 -12.06 -8.08
C ILE A 317 -14.95 -11.34 -6.96
N ARG A 318 -16.10 -10.75 -7.30
CA ARG A 318 -16.95 -9.96 -6.40
C ARG A 318 -18.03 -10.84 -5.77
N THR A 319 -18.33 -10.60 -4.51
CA THR A 319 -19.38 -11.29 -3.76
C THR A 319 -20.68 -10.50 -3.79
N ASP A 320 -21.84 -11.16 -3.95
CA ASP A 320 -23.14 -10.54 -3.71
C ASP A 320 -23.37 -10.36 -2.20
N THR A 321 -22.83 -9.25 -1.67
CA THR A 321 -22.87 -8.97 -0.23
C THR A 321 -24.30 -8.80 0.29
N ASP A 322 -25.21 -8.33 -0.56
CA ASP A 322 -26.59 -8.03 -0.20
C ASP A 322 -27.46 -9.29 -0.12
N HIS A 323 -27.33 -10.21 -1.08
CA HIS A 323 -28.04 -11.48 -1.04
C HIS A 323 -27.55 -12.34 0.13
N ILE A 324 -26.23 -12.41 0.35
CA ILE A 324 -25.67 -13.20 1.45
C ILE A 324 -26.03 -12.58 2.81
N SER A 325 -26.05 -11.24 2.95
CA SER A 325 -26.54 -10.60 4.18
C SER A 325 -28.04 -10.92 4.42
N LYS A 326 -28.89 -10.84 3.39
CA LYS A 326 -30.30 -11.26 3.47
C LYS A 326 -30.47 -12.73 3.85
N LEU A 327 -29.55 -13.61 3.46
CA LEU A 327 -29.57 -15.04 3.79
C LEU A 327 -29.15 -15.31 5.24
N VAL A 328 -28.08 -14.66 5.73
CA VAL A 328 -27.60 -14.83 7.11
C VAL A 328 -28.62 -14.31 8.13
N HIS A 329 -29.25 -13.16 7.85
CA HIS A 329 -30.32 -12.61 8.69
C HIS A 329 -31.62 -13.45 8.74
N GLN A 330 -31.80 -14.45 7.86
CA GLN A 330 -32.93 -15.40 7.97
C GLN A 330 -32.73 -16.46 9.07
N TYR A 331 -31.55 -16.48 9.70
CA TYR A 331 -31.14 -17.44 10.73
C TYR A 331 -30.51 -16.72 11.94
N ASP A 332 -30.93 -15.48 12.21
CA ASP A 332 -30.52 -14.61 13.34
C ASP A 332 -29.00 -14.48 13.57
N GLY A 333 -28.20 -14.72 12.51
CA GLY A 333 -26.75 -14.55 12.52
C GLY A 333 -26.31 -13.13 12.19
N TRP A 334 -25.07 -12.80 12.55
CA TRP A 334 -24.41 -11.56 12.16
C TRP A 334 -23.55 -11.74 10.91
N ILE A 335 -23.48 -10.70 10.08
CA ILE A 335 -22.71 -10.68 8.83
C ILE A 335 -21.69 -9.53 8.80
N PHE A 336 -20.42 -9.92 8.71
CA PHE A 336 -19.25 -9.02 8.63
C PHE A 336 -18.58 -9.14 7.26
N TRP A 337 -18.16 -8.00 6.69
CA TRP A 337 -17.53 -7.97 5.37
C TRP A 337 -16.15 -7.31 5.38
N ASP A 338 -15.11 -8.01 4.92
CA ASP A 338 -13.84 -7.35 4.60
C ASP A 338 -13.93 -6.77 3.18
N TYR A 339 -13.89 -5.43 3.12
CA TYR A 339 -13.87 -4.65 1.90
C TYR A 339 -12.44 -4.26 1.50
N ALA A 340 -11.38 -4.76 2.13
CA ALA A 340 -9.99 -4.39 1.85
C ALA A 340 -9.64 -4.24 0.36
N ALA A 341 -9.96 -5.24 -0.47
CA ALA A 341 -9.68 -5.20 -1.91
C ALA A 341 -10.77 -4.49 -2.74
N ALA A 342 -11.98 -4.32 -2.20
CA ALA A 342 -13.14 -3.80 -2.93
C ALA A 342 -13.38 -2.31 -2.70
N ALA A 343 -13.07 -1.78 -1.52
CA ALA A 343 -13.38 -0.43 -1.06
C ALA A 343 -12.95 0.72 -2.00
N PRO A 344 -11.79 0.66 -2.70
CA PRO A 344 -11.42 1.70 -3.65
C PRO A 344 -12.30 1.74 -4.91
N TYR A 345 -12.97 0.63 -5.23
CA TYR A 345 -13.61 0.40 -6.53
C TYR A 345 -15.14 0.35 -6.45
N VAL A 346 -15.72 -0.34 -5.45
CA VAL A 346 -17.17 -0.55 -5.36
C VAL A 346 -17.88 0.49 -4.50
N LYS A 347 -19.21 0.61 -4.63
CA LYS A 347 -20.03 1.27 -3.60
C LYS A 347 -20.01 0.41 -2.33
N ILE A 348 -19.72 1.05 -1.20
CA ILE A 348 -19.90 0.45 0.14
C ILE A 348 -21.26 0.95 0.62
N ASP A 349 -22.16 0.06 0.97
CA ASP A 349 -23.48 0.44 1.48
C ASP A 349 -23.79 -0.39 2.74
N MET A 350 -23.72 0.28 3.90
CA MET A 350 -23.95 -0.31 5.21
C MET A 350 -25.44 -0.64 5.44
N ASN A 351 -26.37 0.00 4.71
CA ASN A 351 -27.82 -0.04 4.96
C ASN A 351 -28.70 -0.06 3.68
N PRO A 352 -28.45 -0.90 2.65
CA PRO A 352 -29.22 -0.86 1.40
C PRO A 352 -30.66 -1.40 1.54
N SER A 353 -30.96 -2.14 2.62
CA SER A 353 -32.33 -2.38 3.10
C SER A 353 -32.34 -2.97 4.51
N GLU A 354 -33.50 -2.96 5.18
CA GLU A 354 -33.75 -3.55 6.52
C GLU A 354 -33.25 -4.98 6.72
N LYS A 355 -33.02 -5.74 5.63
CA LYS A 355 -32.57 -7.14 5.66
C LYS A 355 -31.19 -7.36 5.04
N ALA A 356 -30.60 -6.32 4.45
CA ALA A 356 -29.32 -6.38 3.73
C ALA A 356 -28.29 -5.35 4.21
N TYR A 357 -28.56 -4.73 5.36
CA TYR A 357 -27.55 -4.03 6.14
C TYR A 357 -26.37 -4.97 6.46
N LYS A 358 -25.24 -4.39 6.86
CA LYS A 358 -24.08 -5.15 7.34
C LYS A 358 -23.98 -4.97 8.85
N ASP A 359 -23.62 -6.01 9.60
CA ASP A 359 -23.35 -5.85 11.03
C ASP A 359 -21.99 -5.19 11.27
N ALA A 360 -21.01 -5.52 10.42
CA ALA A 360 -19.73 -4.83 10.35
C ALA A 360 -19.14 -4.83 8.93
N VAL A 361 -18.31 -3.83 8.66
CA VAL A 361 -17.48 -3.66 7.46
C VAL A 361 -16.07 -3.30 7.89
N PHE A 362 -15.07 -3.98 7.33
CA PHE A 362 -13.65 -3.72 7.56
C PHE A 362 -13.02 -3.09 6.32
N ILE A 363 -12.24 -2.03 6.48
CA ILE A 363 -11.66 -1.29 5.35
C ILE A 363 -10.16 -1.06 5.56
N SER A 364 -9.40 -1.27 4.48
CA SER A 364 -7.96 -1.00 4.39
C SER A 364 -7.73 0.27 3.59
N THR A 365 -7.91 1.43 4.22
CA THR A 365 -7.93 2.75 3.57
C THR A 365 -6.66 3.08 2.78
N HIS A 366 -5.51 2.49 3.13
CA HIS A 366 -4.26 2.62 2.37
C HIS A 366 -4.32 2.08 0.94
N LYS A 367 -5.39 1.37 0.55
CA LYS A 367 -5.60 0.85 -0.80
C LYS A 367 -6.37 1.79 -1.73
N PHE A 368 -6.88 2.91 -1.19
CA PHE A 368 -7.42 3.99 -2.00
C PHE A 368 -6.26 4.76 -2.63
N ILE A 369 -6.45 5.32 -3.84
CA ILE A 369 -5.51 6.30 -4.39
C ILE A 369 -5.45 7.53 -3.47
N GLY A 370 -4.24 8.03 -3.18
CA GLY A 370 -4.00 9.01 -2.11
C GLY A 370 -4.08 8.45 -0.69
N GLY A 371 -4.31 7.15 -0.53
CA GLY A 371 -4.54 6.48 0.76
C GLY A 371 -3.34 6.17 1.67
N PRO A 372 -2.05 6.22 1.29
CA PRO A 372 -0.94 5.89 2.20
C PRO A 372 -0.99 6.58 3.57
N SER A 373 -0.47 5.92 4.60
CA SER A 373 -0.46 6.37 6.01
C SER A 373 -1.84 6.56 6.69
N THR A 374 -2.95 6.18 6.04
CA THR A 374 -4.29 6.16 6.65
C THR A 374 -4.53 4.96 7.58
N PRO A 375 -5.41 5.09 8.59
CA PRO A 375 -5.84 3.98 9.45
C PRO A 375 -6.76 3.00 8.71
N GLY A 376 -6.82 1.77 9.19
CA GLY A 376 -7.94 0.88 8.89
C GLY A 376 -9.23 1.36 9.55
N ILE A 377 -10.38 1.12 8.92
CA ILE A 377 -11.68 1.54 9.47
C ILE A 377 -12.51 0.30 9.80
N LEU A 378 -13.13 0.32 10.99
CA LEU A 378 -14.22 -0.57 11.38
C LEU A 378 -15.53 0.23 11.32
N ILE A 379 -16.47 -0.18 10.49
CA ILE A 379 -17.83 0.37 10.48
C ILE A 379 -18.76 -0.71 11.01
N ALA A 380 -19.55 -0.45 12.06
CA ALA A 380 -20.25 -1.51 12.78
C ALA A 380 -21.54 -1.04 13.46
N LYS A 381 -22.51 -1.95 13.61
CA LYS A 381 -23.76 -1.68 14.33
C LYS A 381 -23.51 -1.50 15.83
N LYS A 382 -24.08 -0.45 16.42
CA LYS A 382 -23.99 -0.15 17.87
C LYS A 382 -24.39 -1.33 18.76
N LYS A 383 -25.32 -2.18 18.31
CA LYS A 383 -25.76 -3.41 19.00
C LYS A 383 -24.64 -4.41 19.32
N LEU A 384 -23.50 -4.36 18.60
CA LEU A 384 -22.36 -5.26 18.85
C LEU A 384 -21.53 -4.85 20.09
N PHE A 385 -21.56 -3.57 20.47
CA PHE A 385 -20.66 -2.97 21.48
C PHE A 385 -21.15 -3.16 22.93
N THR A 386 -21.49 -4.41 23.25
CA THR A 386 -21.96 -4.85 24.57
C THR A 386 -20.86 -4.87 25.65
N ASN A 387 -19.60 -4.70 25.26
CA ASN A 387 -18.45 -4.67 26.15
C ASN A 387 -18.47 -3.44 27.08
N ARG A 388 -18.33 -3.67 28.39
CA ARG A 388 -18.21 -2.59 29.40
C ARG A 388 -16.82 -1.93 29.40
N VAL A 389 -15.78 -2.70 29.07
CA VAL A 389 -14.39 -2.25 28.99
C VAL A 389 -14.03 -2.16 27.51
N PRO A 390 -13.47 -1.05 27.01
CA PRO A 390 -13.11 -0.93 25.61
C PRO A 390 -11.97 -1.88 25.22
N SER A 391 -11.91 -2.23 23.93
CA SER A 391 -10.85 -3.07 23.38
C SER A 391 -9.46 -2.41 23.48
N GLY A 392 -9.42 -1.07 23.46
CA GLY A 392 -8.21 -0.27 23.72
C GLY A 392 -8.38 0.59 24.97
N VAL A 393 -7.96 0.10 26.13
CA VAL A 393 -7.97 0.89 27.38
C VAL A 393 -6.79 1.86 27.39
N GLY A 394 -7.06 3.15 27.62
CA GLY A 394 -6.03 4.18 27.65
C GLY A 394 -6.59 5.56 28.02
N GLY A 395 -5.80 6.62 27.78
CA GLY A 395 -6.32 7.99 27.81
C GLY A 395 -7.41 8.21 26.77
N GLY A 396 -8.28 9.19 26.99
CA GLY A 396 -9.38 9.53 26.07
C GLY A 396 -10.64 8.66 26.20
N THR A 397 -10.54 7.40 26.65
CA THR A 397 -11.72 6.49 26.75
C THR A 397 -12.52 6.62 28.04
N VAL A 398 -12.13 7.52 28.95
CA VAL A 398 -12.64 7.63 30.31
C VAL A 398 -13.29 9.00 30.59
N ASN A 399 -14.49 8.97 31.18
CA ASN A 399 -15.11 10.15 31.80
C ASN A 399 -14.33 10.55 33.05
N PHE A 400 -14.02 9.57 33.91
CA PHE A 400 -13.32 9.81 35.17
C PHE A 400 -12.62 8.55 35.69
N VAL A 401 -11.45 8.73 36.32
CA VAL A 401 -10.68 7.65 36.96
C VAL A 401 -10.39 8.07 38.39
N THR A 402 -10.76 7.22 39.36
CA THR A 402 -10.42 7.39 40.77
C THR A 402 -9.34 6.40 41.18
N ARG A 403 -8.91 6.43 42.45
CA ARG A 403 -7.98 5.43 43.01
C ARG A 403 -8.55 4.01 43.06
N THR A 404 -9.85 3.82 42.84
CA THR A 404 -10.56 2.54 43.04
C THR A 404 -11.63 2.22 42.00
N ASN A 405 -11.97 3.13 41.08
CA ASN A 405 -13.02 2.94 40.09
C ASN A 405 -12.72 3.70 38.79
N THR A 406 -13.22 3.16 37.67
CA THR A 406 -13.10 3.75 36.33
C THR A 406 -14.47 3.89 35.69
N GLU A 407 -14.80 5.08 35.23
CA GLU A 407 -15.97 5.36 34.40
C GLU A 407 -15.51 5.60 32.95
N TYR A 408 -15.88 4.70 32.04
CA TYR A 408 -15.62 4.84 30.62
C TYR A 408 -16.64 5.77 29.94
N VAL A 409 -16.22 6.42 28.85
CA VAL A 409 -17.09 7.24 28.00
C VAL A 409 -18.25 6.40 27.46
N LYS A 410 -19.43 7.00 27.34
CA LYS A 410 -20.65 6.32 26.86
C LYS A 410 -20.77 6.28 25.34
N ASP A 411 -20.25 7.29 24.66
CA ASP A 411 -20.13 7.27 23.20
C ASP A 411 -19.13 6.19 22.77
N ILE A 412 -19.53 5.33 21.84
CA ILE A 412 -18.78 4.14 21.44
C ILE A 412 -17.55 4.53 20.61
N GLU A 413 -17.64 5.56 19.76
CA GLU A 413 -16.53 5.98 18.89
C GLU A 413 -15.37 6.50 19.74
N THR A 414 -15.67 7.43 20.66
CA THR A 414 -14.70 7.95 21.65
C THR A 414 -14.19 6.87 22.59
N ARG A 415 -15.06 5.96 23.06
CA ARG A 415 -14.70 4.91 24.03
C ARG A 415 -13.74 3.86 23.45
N GLU A 416 -13.86 3.53 22.16
CA GLU A 416 -13.06 2.48 21.53
C GLU A 416 -11.73 2.97 20.92
N GLU A 417 -11.58 4.28 20.70
CA GLU A 417 -10.41 4.93 20.08
C GLU A 417 -9.37 5.42 21.10
N GLY A 418 -9.00 4.56 22.06
CA GLY A 418 -8.13 4.93 23.18
C GLY A 418 -6.68 5.29 22.82
N GLY A 419 -6.14 6.28 23.54
CA GLY A 419 -4.82 6.88 23.29
C GLY A 419 -4.91 8.15 22.45
N THR A 420 -3.77 8.61 21.92
CA THR A 420 -3.77 9.60 20.85
C THR A 420 -3.96 8.87 19.52
N PRO A 421 -5.03 9.14 18.76
CA PRO A 421 -5.32 8.43 17.52
C PRO A 421 -4.38 8.85 16.38
N ASN A 422 -4.37 8.10 15.28
CA ASN A 422 -3.75 8.56 14.03
C ASN A 422 -4.60 9.68 13.40
N ILE A 423 -4.50 10.89 13.96
CA ILE A 423 -5.25 12.09 13.57
C ILE A 423 -5.03 12.40 12.08
N LEU A 424 -3.78 12.54 11.66
CA LEU A 424 -3.43 12.94 10.28
C LEU A 424 -3.87 11.87 9.26
N GLY A 425 -3.75 10.59 9.61
CA GLY A 425 -4.29 9.51 8.80
C GLY A 425 -5.82 9.49 8.76
N ALA A 426 -6.51 9.80 9.86
CA ALA A 426 -7.97 9.91 9.90
C ALA A 426 -8.50 11.08 9.05
N ILE A 427 -7.76 12.19 8.99
CA ILE A 427 -8.07 13.33 8.11
C ILE A 427 -7.88 12.94 6.63
N ARG A 428 -6.73 12.33 6.29
CA ARG A 428 -6.48 11.79 4.94
C ARG A 428 -7.50 10.70 4.55
N ALA A 429 -8.00 9.92 5.51
CA ALA A 429 -9.06 8.94 5.28
C ALA A 429 -10.38 9.60 4.85
N GLY A 430 -10.75 10.75 5.43
CA GLY A 430 -11.89 11.54 4.97
C GLY A 430 -11.69 12.03 3.53
N LEU A 431 -10.51 12.59 3.23
CA LEU A 431 -10.17 13.10 1.90
C LEU A 431 -10.28 12.02 0.80
N VAL A 432 -9.76 10.80 1.01
CA VAL A 432 -9.82 9.75 -0.03
C VAL A 432 -11.19 9.11 -0.20
N PHE A 433 -12.03 9.11 0.84
CA PHE A 433 -13.44 8.73 0.70
C PHE A 433 -14.22 9.77 -0.09
N HIS A 434 -14.02 11.06 0.21
CA HIS A 434 -14.63 12.17 -0.53
C HIS A 434 -14.19 12.19 -2.00
N LEU A 435 -12.90 12.04 -2.28
CA LEU A 435 -12.36 11.91 -3.66
C LEU A 435 -13.07 10.79 -4.46
N LYS A 436 -13.25 9.61 -3.85
CA LYS A 436 -13.96 8.50 -4.49
C LYS A 436 -15.44 8.81 -4.75
N GLU A 437 -16.08 9.57 -3.86
CA GLU A 437 -17.47 10.00 -4.04
C GLU A 437 -17.58 11.06 -5.16
N CYS A 438 -16.60 11.96 -5.30
CA CYS A 438 -16.50 12.93 -6.40
C CYS A 438 -16.37 12.26 -7.77
N VAL A 439 -15.52 11.23 -7.92
CA VAL A 439 -15.46 10.42 -9.16
C VAL A 439 -16.80 9.72 -9.43
N GLY A 440 -17.48 9.26 -8.38
CA GLY A 440 -18.77 8.60 -8.43
C GLY A 440 -18.65 7.09 -8.70
N TYR A 441 -19.38 6.29 -7.92
CA TYR A 441 -19.27 4.83 -7.98
C TYR A 441 -19.85 4.21 -9.25
N GLU A 442 -20.78 4.87 -9.96
CA GLU A 442 -21.24 4.40 -11.28
C GLU A 442 -20.15 4.55 -12.35
N THR A 443 -19.41 5.66 -12.30
CA THR A 443 -18.29 5.97 -13.19
C THR A 443 -17.18 4.92 -13.05
N ILE A 444 -16.83 4.61 -11.80
CA ILE A 444 -15.84 3.57 -11.48
C ILE A 444 -16.32 2.19 -11.93
N GLU A 445 -17.56 1.80 -11.62
CA GLU A 445 -18.07 0.48 -11.99
C GLU A 445 -18.16 0.27 -13.52
N ALA A 446 -18.52 1.31 -14.27
CA ALA A 446 -18.55 1.25 -15.73
C ALA A 446 -17.15 1.05 -16.34
N ARG A 447 -16.13 1.77 -15.84
CA ARG A 447 -14.74 1.66 -16.30
C ARG A 447 -14.07 0.36 -15.83
N GLU A 448 -14.37 -0.13 -14.63
CA GLU A 448 -13.93 -1.47 -14.19
C GLU A 448 -14.53 -2.59 -15.07
N ASP A 449 -15.83 -2.56 -15.36
CA ASP A 449 -16.47 -3.55 -16.24
C ASP A 449 -15.92 -3.47 -17.69
N GLU A 450 -15.53 -2.29 -18.18
CA GLU A 450 -14.81 -2.09 -19.46
C GLU A 450 -13.40 -2.71 -19.45
N LEU A 451 -12.56 -2.37 -18.45
CA LEU A 451 -11.19 -2.88 -18.33
C LEU A 451 -11.17 -4.41 -18.20
N VAL A 452 -12.12 -4.96 -17.45
CA VAL A 452 -12.34 -6.42 -17.34
C VAL A 452 -12.75 -7.02 -18.69
N ALA A 453 -13.62 -6.36 -19.47
CA ALA A 453 -13.97 -6.82 -20.81
C ALA A 453 -12.77 -6.80 -21.78
N LYS A 454 -11.96 -5.73 -21.79
CA LYS A 454 -10.74 -5.57 -22.61
C LYS A 454 -9.74 -6.69 -22.31
N PHE A 455 -9.44 -6.95 -21.03
CA PHE A 455 -8.60 -8.09 -20.60
C PHE A 455 -9.20 -9.45 -21.03
N CYS A 456 -10.49 -9.67 -20.78
CA CYS A 456 -11.14 -10.95 -21.10
C CYS A 456 -11.16 -11.23 -22.61
N GLN A 457 -11.33 -10.21 -23.44
CA GLN A 457 -11.28 -10.33 -24.90
C GLN A 457 -9.88 -10.71 -25.39
N ARG A 458 -8.82 -10.11 -24.82
CA ARG A 458 -7.42 -10.40 -25.15
C ARG A 458 -7.03 -11.82 -24.75
N PHE A 459 -7.29 -12.21 -23.50
CA PHE A 459 -6.57 -13.32 -22.86
C PHE A 459 -7.35 -14.63 -22.63
N ARG A 460 -8.68 -14.64 -22.73
CA ARG A 460 -9.51 -15.82 -22.40
C ARG A 460 -9.16 -17.10 -23.16
N ASN A 461 -8.52 -16.99 -24.33
CA ASN A 461 -8.10 -18.11 -25.17
C ASN A 461 -6.56 -18.22 -25.34
N HIS A 462 -5.78 -17.47 -24.56
CA HIS A 462 -4.32 -17.40 -24.74
C HIS A 462 -3.62 -18.66 -24.22
N LYS A 463 -3.13 -19.51 -25.13
CA LYS A 463 -2.69 -20.89 -24.85
C LYS A 463 -1.61 -21.06 -23.76
N LYS A 464 -0.77 -20.04 -23.55
CA LYS A 464 0.30 -20.06 -22.54
C LYS A 464 -0.07 -19.33 -21.24
N LEU A 465 -1.12 -18.51 -21.22
CA LEU A 465 -1.47 -17.66 -20.08
C LEU A 465 -2.68 -18.23 -19.34
N ILE A 466 -2.44 -18.77 -18.15
CA ILE A 466 -3.49 -19.37 -17.32
C ILE A 466 -3.89 -18.35 -16.25
N VAL A 467 -5.04 -17.70 -16.48
CA VAL A 467 -5.60 -16.72 -15.55
C VAL A 467 -6.33 -17.45 -14.43
N LEU A 468 -6.04 -17.07 -13.18
CA LEU A 468 -6.63 -17.70 -12.01
C LEU A 468 -8.00 -17.11 -11.69
N GLY A 469 -8.96 -17.99 -11.38
CA GLY A 469 -10.35 -17.64 -11.12
C GLY A 469 -11.18 -17.36 -12.38
N SER A 470 -12.50 -17.30 -12.22
CA SER A 470 -13.43 -17.21 -13.34
C SER A 470 -13.36 -15.87 -14.09
N LEU A 471 -13.46 -15.97 -15.43
CA LEU A 471 -13.63 -14.86 -16.38
C LEU A 471 -15.10 -14.74 -16.87
N THR A 472 -16.06 -15.31 -16.14
CA THR A 472 -17.50 -15.28 -16.48
C THR A 472 -18.40 -14.75 -15.38
N VAL A 473 -17.83 -14.36 -14.24
CA VAL A 473 -18.54 -13.74 -13.10
C VAL A 473 -18.07 -12.31 -12.91
N ARG A 474 -18.86 -11.48 -12.21
CA ARG A 474 -18.47 -10.10 -11.89
C ARG A 474 -17.17 -10.10 -11.07
N ARG A 475 -16.18 -9.32 -11.50
CA ARG A 475 -14.87 -9.17 -10.87
C ARG A 475 -14.41 -7.71 -10.96
N LEU A 476 -13.43 -7.36 -10.15
CA LEU A 476 -12.63 -6.14 -10.30
C LEU A 476 -11.53 -6.37 -11.36
N GLY A 477 -10.87 -5.30 -11.80
CA GLY A 477 -9.72 -5.32 -12.70
C GLY A 477 -8.44 -6.00 -12.16
N ILE A 478 -8.55 -6.93 -11.20
CA ILE A 478 -7.45 -7.64 -10.54
C ILE A 478 -7.22 -8.98 -11.23
N PHE A 479 -6.00 -9.23 -11.71
CA PHE A 479 -5.65 -10.41 -12.52
C PHE A 479 -4.42 -11.12 -11.97
N SER A 480 -4.62 -12.27 -11.33
CA SER A 480 -3.56 -13.25 -11.03
C SER A 480 -3.44 -14.28 -12.17
N PHE A 481 -2.20 -14.62 -12.55
CA PHE A 481 -1.94 -15.52 -13.68
C PHE A 481 -0.66 -16.36 -13.50
N LEU A 482 -0.58 -17.42 -14.30
CA LEU A 482 0.60 -18.25 -14.56
C LEU A 482 0.95 -18.20 -16.05
N ILE A 483 2.22 -18.42 -16.39
CA ILE A 483 2.65 -18.68 -17.77
C ILE A 483 3.16 -20.12 -17.83
N TYR A 484 2.53 -20.95 -18.66
CA TYR A 484 2.94 -22.33 -18.93
C TYR A 484 3.69 -22.41 -20.26
N GLU A 485 4.90 -22.99 -20.24
CA GLU A 485 5.68 -23.21 -21.45
C GLU A 485 5.72 -24.70 -21.83
N SER A 486 4.91 -25.02 -22.84
CA SER A 486 4.85 -26.29 -23.56
C SER A 486 6.20 -26.87 -24.02
N LEU A 487 7.20 -26.04 -24.33
CA LEU A 487 8.55 -26.51 -24.67
C LEU A 487 9.21 -27.24 -23.49
N PHE A 488 8.90 -26.87 -22.25
CA PHE A 488 9.49 -27.44 -21.05
C PHE A 488 8.57 -28.40 -20.28
N ASP A 489 7.25 -28.32 -20.50
CA ASP A 489 6.20 -28.97 -19.68
C ASP A 489 6.22 -28.46 -18.22
N LYS A 490 6.36 -27.14 -18.08
CA LYS A 490 6.52 -26.42 -16.80
C LYS A 490 6.05 -24.97 -16.91
N TYR A 491 5.93 -24.29 -15.77
CA TYR A 491 5.62 -22.87 -15.70
C TYR A 491 6.88 -21.98 -15.68
N LEU A 492 6.72 -20.70 -16.04
CA LEU A 492 7.68 -19.67 -15.64
C LEU A 492 7.48 -19.33 -14.17
N HIS A 493 8.58 -19.19 -13.41
CA HIS A 493 8.50 -18.86 -11.99
C HIS A 493 7.94 -17.45 -11.79
N HIS A 494 6.97 -17.27 -10.88
CA HIS A 494 6.25 -15.99 -10.74
C HIS A 494 7.16 -14.79 -10.42
N ASN A 495 8.21 -14.97 -9.60
CA ASN A 495 9.17 -13.88 -9.34
C ASN A 495 9.99 -13.52 -10.58
N PHE A 496 10.26 -14.48 -11.48
CA PHE A 496 10.96 -14.21 -12.73
C PHE A 496 10.08 -13.41 -13.69
N VAL A 497 8.80 -13.78 -13.83
CA VAL A 497 7.81 -13.04 -14.62
C VAL A 497 7.61 -11.62 -14.08
N CYS A 498 7.63 -11.44 -12.75
CA CYS A 498 7.58 -10.14 -12.10
C CYS A 498 8.82 -9.27 -12.41
N VAL A 499 10.01 -9.87 -12.35
CA VAL A 499 11.27 -9.17 -12.68
C VAL A 499 11.34 -8.82 -14.17
N LEU A 500 10.87 -9.67 -15.10
CA LEU A 500 10.79 -9.29 -16.52
C LEU A 500 9.82 -8.12 -16.79
N LEU A 501 8.69 -8.03 -16.07
CA LEU A 501 7.76 -6.91 -16.21
C LEU A 501 8.38 -5.59 -15.71
N ASN A 502 9.20 -5.65 -14.65
CA ASN A 502 10.00 -4.53 -14.20
C ASN A 502 11.10 -4.19 -15.23
N ASP A 503 12.06 -5.10 -15.44
CA ASP A 503 13.33 -4.80 -16.10
C ASP A 503 13.19 -4.43 -17.58
N LEU A 504 12.23 -5.03 -18.30
CA LEU A 504 12.05 -4.77 -19.74
C LEU A 504 11.08 -3.61 -20.03
N PHE A 505 10.15 -3.30 -19.11
CA PHE A 505 8.98 -2.46 -19.40
C PHE A 505 8.64 -1.40 -18.35
N GLY A 506 9.33 -1.38 -17.19
CA GLY A 506 9.05 -0.49 -16.06
C GLY A 506 7.78 -0.83 -15.26
N ILE A 507 7.09 -1.93 -15.56
CA ILE A 507 5.74 -2.23 -15.04
C ILE A 507 5.85 -2.92 -13.66
N GLN A 508 5.40 -2.21 -12.64
CA GLN A 508 5.43 -2.65 -11.25
C GLN A 508 4.25 -3.57 -10.93
N VAL A 509 4.50 -4.87 -10.86
CA VAL A 509 3.51 -5.91 -10.50
C VAL A 509 3.92 -6.63 -9.21
N ARG A 510 3.13 -7.64 -8.80
CA ARG A 510 3.41 -8.45 -7.60
C ARG A 510 3.47 -9.94 -7.91
N SER A 511 4.29 -10.68 -7.15
CA SER A 511 4.36 -12.14 -7.24
C SER A 511 4.15 -12.86 -5.89
N GLY A 512 3.93 -14.17 -5.96
CA GLY A 512 3.82 -15.07 -4.81
C GLY A 512 2.38 -15.44 -4.45
N CYS A 513 2.09 -15.60 -3.16
CA CYS A 513 0.82 -16.15 -2.66
C CYS A 513 -0.15 -15.12 -2.03
N SER A 514 0.12 -13.81 -2.21
CA SER A 514 -0.73 -12.66 -1.87
C SER A 514 -1.55 -12.72 -0.57
N CYS A 515 -1.00 -13.31 0.49
CA CYS A 515 -1.64 -13.46 1.80
C CYS A 515 -3.05 -14.10 1.77
N ALA A 516 -3.28 -15.04 0.84
CA ALA A 516 -4.52 -15.81 0.70
C ALA A 516 -4.22 -17.31 0.53
N GLY A 517 -3.18 -17.81 1.22
CA GLY A 517 -2.51 -19.10 0.98
C GLY A 517 -3.43 -20.30 0.69
N PRO A 518 -4.45 -20.60 1.52
CA PRO A 518 -5.38 -21.70 1.26
C PRO A 518 -6.12 -21.59 -0.08
N TYR A 519 -6.54 -20.38 -0.47
CA TYR A 519 -7.16 -20.14 -1.77
C TYR A 519 -6.17 -20.30 -2.94
N VAL A 520 -4.88 -20.01 -2.70
CA VAL A 520 -3.83 -20.24 -3.70
C VAL A 520 -3.61 -21.74 -3.92
N LEU A 521 -3.70 -22.57 -2.87
CA LEU A 521 -3.66 -24.03 -3.03
C LEU A 521 -4.86 -24.53 -3.83
N ASP A 522 -6.08 -24.07 -3.51
CA ASP A 522 -7.30 -24.40 -4.26
C ASP A 522 -7.22 -23.97 -5.74
N LEU A 523 -6.66 -22.80 -6.04
CA LEU A 523 -6.51 -22.26 -7.41
C LEU A 523 -5.40 -22.91 -8.23
N LEU A 524 -4.42 -23.54 -7.58
CA LEU A 524 -3.31 -24.25 -8.22
C LEU A 524 -3.52 -25.78 -8.21
N GLU A 525 -4.69 -26.25 -7.76
CA GLU A 525 -5.04 -27.67 -7.59
C GLU A 525 -4.05 -28.46 -6.72
N ILE A 526 -3.42 -27.80 -5.74
CA ILE A 526 -2.42 -28.37 -4.83
C ILE A 526 -3.11 -29.01 -3.63
N ASP A 527 -2.96 -30.33 -3.46
CA ASP A 527 -3.51 -31.07 -2.31
C ASP A 527 -2.68 -30.86 -1.01
N ASP A 528 -3.28 -31.18 0.14
CA ASP A 528 -2.65 -30.98 1.45
C ASP A 528 -1.27 -31.66 1.57
N LYS A 529 -1.10 -32.84 0.95
CA LYS A 529 0.18 -33.59 0.96
C LYS A 529 1.26 -32.87 0.15
N THR A 530 0.88 -32.32 -0.99
CA THR A 530 1.78 -31.53 -1.85
C THR A 530 2.13 -30.20 -1.16
N ALA A 531 1.17 -29.59 -0.45
CA ALA A 531 1.42 -28.42 0.39
C ALA A 531 2.36 -28.73 1.58
N GLU A 532 2.23 -29.89 2.24
CA GLU A 532 3.19 -30.38 3.24
C GLU A 532 4.60 -30.57 2.65
N ILE A 533 4.72 -31.08 1.43
CA ILE A 533 6.02 -31.23 0.73
C ILE A 533 6.64 -29.87 0.45
N PHE A 534 5.90 -28.91 -0.12
CA PHE A 534 6.41 -27.55 -0.32
C PHE A 534 6.79 -26.88 1.01
N THR A 535 6.03 -27.10 2.08
CA THR A 535 6.30 -26.51 3.40
C THR A 535 7.71 -26.85 3.90
N LYS A 536 8.17 -28.10 3.75
CA LYS A 536 9.51 -28.56 4.19
C LYS A 536 10.68 -27.79 3.55
N PHE A 537 10.49 -27.25 2.34
CA PHE A 537 11.50 -26.43 1.65
C PHE A 537 11.41 -24.95 2.03
N ILE A 538 10.32 -24.49 2.63
CA ILE A 538 10.05 -23.07 2.90
C ILE A 538 10.29 -22.73 4.38
N THR A 539 10.02 -23.68 5.28
CA THR A 539 10.22 -23.52 6.73
C THR A 539 11.69 -23.65 7.11
N ASP A 540 12.13 -22.79 8.04
CA ASP A 540 13.45 -22.89 8.64
C ASP A 540 13.39 -23.88 9.81
N ASP A 541 13.43 -25.16 9.47
CA ASP A 541 13.24 -26.30 10.38
C ASP A 541 14.52 -27.14 10.44
N GLU A 542 15.19 -27.11 11.60
CA GLU A 542 16.43 -27.86 11.88
C GLU A 542 16.29 -29.37 11.61
N SER A 543 15.08 -29.94 11.76
CA SER A 543 14.82 -31.36 11.52
C SER A 543 14.75 -31.68 10.03
N ASN A 544 14.22 -30.79 9.18
CA ASN A 544 14.26 -30.96 7.73
C ASN A 544 15.70 -30.86 7.22
N GLN A 545 16.45 -29.86 7.71
CA GLN A 545 17.88 -29.69 7.38
C GLN A 545 18.72 -30.91 7.81
N SER A 546 18.49 -31.43 9.03
CA SER A 546 19.15 -32.64 9.54
C SER A 546 18.81 -33.90 8.73
N ASN A 547 17.64 -33.95 8.10
CA ASN A 547 17.22 -35.00 7.18
C ASN A 547 17.67 -34.76 5.71
N GLY A 548 18.52 -33.76 5.45
CA GLY A 548 19.05 -33.46 4.13
C GLY A 548 18.10 -32.72 3.19
N ILE A 549 17.04 -32.10 3.71
CA ILE A 549 16.14 -31.22 2.94
C ILE A 549 16.63 -29.77 3.11
N PRO A 550 17.14 -29.11 2.05
CA PRO A 550 17.59 -27.72 2.13
C PRO A 550 16.40 -26.75 2.21
N ASN A 551 16.63 -25.57 2.80
CA ASN A 551 15.72 -24.43 2.65
C ASN A 551 15.85 -23.91 1.20
N VAL A 552 14.77 -23.92 0.44
CA VAL A 552 14.69 -23.48 -0.95
C VAL A 552 13.35 -22.78 -1.14
N ARG A 553 13.28 -21.49 -0.77
CA ARG A 553 12.07 -20.68 -0.95
C ARG A 553 11.65 -20.56 -2.42
N LEU A 554 12.56 -20.79 -3.36
CA LEU A 554 12.25 -20.85 -4.79
C LEU A 554 11.28 -22.01 -5.16
N MET A 555 11.11 -23.02 -4.31
CA MET A 555 10.07 -24.05 -4.48
C MET A 555 8.65 -23.53 -4.21
N LYS A 556 8.50 -22.36 -3.57
CA LYS A 556 7.22 -21.86 -3.07
C LYS A 556 6.22 -21.59 -4.21
N PRO A 557 5.06 -22.27 -4.25
CA PRO A 557 4.04 -22.00 -5.26
C PRO A 557 3.41 -20.61 -5.09
N GLY A 558 2.97 -20.05 -6.22
CA GLY A 558 2.40 -18.71 -6.32
C GLY A 558 2.13 -18.32 -7.76
N PHE A 559 1.76 -17.06 -7.97
CA PHE A 559 1.39 -16.49 -9.26
C PHE A 559 1.97 -15.08 -9.42
N THR A 560 1.91 -14.52 -10.62
CA THR A 560 2.08 -13.09 -10.85
C THR A 560 0.71 -12.42 -10.85
N ARG A 561 0.60 -11.22 -10.28
CA ARG A 561 -0.64 -10.44 -10.19
C ARG A 561 -0.37 -8.99 -10.51
N PHE A 562 -1.24 -8.43 -11.35
CA PHE A 562 -1.40 -7.00 -11.55
C PHE A 562 -2.88 -6.61 -11.38
N ASN A 563 -3.18 -5.32 -11.37
CA ASN A 563 -4.52 -4.85 -11.65
C ASN A 563 -4.51 -3.64 -12.58
N LEU A 564 -5.59 -3.51 -13.35
CA LEU A 564 -5.97 -2.30 -14.06
C LEU A 564 -6.90 -1.52 -13.12
N SER A 565 -6.58 -0.27 -12.79
CA SER A 565 -7.42 0.59 -11.95
C SER A 565 -8.26 1.51 -12.83
N TYR A 566 -9.50 1.83 -12.44
CA TYR A 566 -10.37 2.74 -13.22
C TYR A 566 -9.74 4.06 -13.72
N PHE A 567 -8.73 4.60 -13.02
CA PHE A 567 -8.09 5.87 -13.34
C PHE A 567 -6.91 5.79 -14.32
N ILE A 568 -6.44 4.61 -14.74
CA ILE A 568 -5.33 4.51 -15.71
C ILE A 568 -5.80 4.80 -17.15
N SER A 569 -4.88 5.31 -17.98
CA SER A 569 -5.13 5.62 -19.39
C SER A 569 -5.37 4.35 -20.24
N ASP A 570 -5.94 4.48 -21.44
CA ASP A 570 -6.12 3.32 -22.33
C ASP A 570 -4.81 2.85 -22.95
N GLU A 571 -3.88 3.79 -23.12
CA GLU A 571 -2.51 3.63 -23.58
C GLU A 571 -1.69 2.78 -22.59
N GLU A 572 -1.72 3.11 -21.29
CA GLU A 572 -1.10 2.27 -20.25
C GLU A 572 -1.74 0.88 -20.18
N VAL A 573 -3.07 0.78 -20.35
CA VAL A 573 -3.75 -0.52 -20.38
C VAL A 573 -3.23 -1.37 -21.54
N ASP A 574 -3.19 -0.84 -22.76
CA ASP A 574 -2.71 -1.61 -23.90
C ASP A 574 -1.22 -1.92 -23.80
N TYR A 575 -0.39 -1.03 -23.24
CA TYR A 575 1.01 -1.31 -22.93
C TYR A 575 1.18 -2.46 -21.91
N ILE A 576 0.45 -2.42 -20.79
CA ILE A 576 0.45 -3.50 -19.78
C ILE A 576 -0.02 -4.82 -20.41
N LEU A 577 -1.10 -4.82 -21.18
CA LEU A 577 -1.63 -6.02 -21.84
C LEU A 577 -0.64 -6.56 -22.88
N ASN A 578 0.03 -5.71 -23.65
CA ASN A 578 1.02 -6.13 -24.64
C ASN A 578 2.30 -6.68 -23.98
N ALA A 579 2.81 -6.06 -22.90
CA ALA A 579 3.94 -6.58 -22.13
C ALA A 579 3.64 -7.95 -21.48
N VAL A 580 2.42 -8.13 -20.95
CA VAL A 580 1.97 -9.44 -20.41
C VAL A 580 1.85 -10.48 -21.52
N GLU A 581 1.35 -10.14 -22.71
CA GLU A 581 1.30 -11.08 -23.85
C GLU A 581 2.70 -11.44 -24.36
N PHE A 582 3.60 -10.46 -24.46
CA PHE A 582 4.99 -10.68 -24.85
C PHE A 582 5.70 -11.65 -23.90
N ILE A 583 5.64 -11.41 -22.58
CA ILE A 583 6.27 -12.30 -21.60
C ILE A 583 5.61 -13.69 -21.59
N ALA A 584 4.30 -13.76 -21.82
CA ALA A 584 3.59 -15.04 -21.97
C ALA A 584 4.03 -15.84 -23.20
N ASN A 585 4.44 -15.18 -24.29
CA ASN A 585 4.88 -15.86 -25.52
C ASN A 585 6.39 -16.13 -25.55
N ASP A 586 7.21 -15.18 -25.11
CA ASP A 586 8.65 -15.13 -25.38
C ASP A 586 9.53 -14.90 -24.13
N GLY A 587 8.95 -14.57 -22.98
CA GLY A 587 9.68 -14.36 -21.72
C GLY A 587 10.54 -15.55 -21.27
N TRP A 588 10.18 -16.76 -21.67
CA TRP A 588 10.98 -17.98 -21.43
C TRP A 588 12.39 -17.91 -22.05
N LYS A 589 12.60 -17.14 -23.13
CA LYS A 589 13.92 -16.95 -23.76
C LYS A 589 14.87 -16.21 -22.82
N PHE A 590 14.35 -15.21 -22.12
CA PHE A 590 15.11 -14.33 -21.23
C PHE A 590 15.62 -15.04 -19.97
N LEU A 591 15.07 -16.21 -19.58
CA LEU A 591 15.59 -17.02 -18.47
C LEU A 591 17.11 -17.23 -18.55
N SER A 592 17.63 -17.38 -19.77
CA SER A 592 19.06 -17.52 -20.06
C SER A 592 19.93 -16.34 -19.55
N LEU A 593 19.36 -15.14 -19.47
CA LEU A 593 20.02 -13.91 -19.05
C LEU A 593 19.97 -13.68 -17.53
N TYR A 594 19.16 -14.44 -16.81
CA TYR A 594 18.90 -14.26 -15.38
C TYR A 594 19.45 -15.41 -14.53
N THR A 595 19.79 -15.10 -13.29
CA THR A 595 20.08 -16.04 -12.21
C THR A 595 19.12 -15.82 -11.05
N TYR A 596 19.18 -16.66 -10.02
CA TYR A 596 18.32 -16.61 -8.85
C TYR A 596 19.09 -16.94 -7.58
N ASP A 597 18.59 -16.48 -6.44
CA ASP A 597 18.93 -17.04 -5.13
C ASP A 597 17.84 -18.05 -4.71
N ALA A 598 18.26 -19.30 -4.48
CA ALA A 598 17.40 -20.39 -4.07
C ALA A 598 16.75 -20.16 -2.69
N ASN A 599 17.46 -19.46 -1.79
CA ASN A 599 17.08 -19.26 -0.39
C ASN A 599 16.10 -18.09 -0.20
N THR A 600 16.24 -17.01 -0.99
CA THR A 600 15.32 -15.86 -0.94
C THR A 600 14.24 -15.89 -2.03
N ALA A 601 14.42 -16.70 -3.08
CA ALA A 601 13.62 -16.73 -4.31
C ALA A 601 13.70 -15.45 -5.17
N VAL A 602 14.65 -14.56 -4.92
CA VAL A 602 14.87 -13.35 -5.74
C VAL A 602 15.59 -13.74 -7.04
N TRP A 603 15.25 -13.06 -8.13
CA TRP A 603 15.87 -13.21 -9.45
C TRP A 603 16.63 -11.95 -9.82
N HIS A 604 17.76 -12.09 -10.49
CA HIS A 604 18.67 -11.00 -10.84
C HIS A 604 19.21 -11.18 -12.26
N PRO A 605 19.47 -10.10 -13.01
CA PRO A 605 20.20 -10.19 -14.28
C PRO A 605 21.62 -10.74 -14.05
N ARG A 606 22.17 -11.43 -15.06
CA ARG A 606 23.58 -11.85 -15.05
C ARG A 606 24.46 -10.69 -15.48
N THR A 607 25.56 -10.47 -14.78
CA THR A 607 26.62 -9.55 -15.21
C THR A 607 27.24 -10.05 -16.52
N MET A 608 26.85 -9.43 -17.65
CA MET A 608 27.32 -9.83 -18.97
C MET A 608 28.75 -9.31 -19.23
N PRO A 609 29.62 -10.05 -19.94
CA PRO A 609 30.95 -9.57 -20.30
C PRO A 609 30.91 -8.23 -21.05
N SER A 610 31.76 -7.29 -20.64
CA SER A 610 31.82 -5.96 -21.20
C SER A 610 32.39 -5.96 -22.63
N GLY A 611 31.73 -5.23 -23.53
CA GLY A 611 32.13 -5.10 -24.94
C GLY A 611 31.27 -5.87 -25.96
N ASN A 612 30.19 -6.53 -25.53
CA ASN A 612 29.18 -7.11 -26.44
C ASN A 612 28.06 -6.10 -26.71
N HIS A 613 27.43 -6.15 -27.89
CA HIS A 613 26.23 -5.36 -28.18
C HIS A 613 25.11 -5.63 -27.16
N PHE A 614 24.94 -6.89 -26.73
CA PHE A 614 23.97 -7.21 -25.69
C PHE A 614 24.27 -6.56 -24.34
N SER A 615 25.55 -6.44 -23.93
CA SER A 615 25.87 -5.69 -22.70
C SER A 615 25.73 -4.17 -22.88
N GLN A 616 25.82 -3.64 -24.10
CA GLN A 616 25.46 -2.25 -24.39
C GLN A 616 23.95 -2.02 -24.24
N PHE A 617 23.08 -2.87 -24.82
CA PHE A 617 21.63 -2.73 -24.67
C PHE A 617 21.15 -2.98 -23.24
N TYR A 618 21.67 -3.99 -22.55
CA TYR A 618 21.37 -4.21 -21.14
C TYR A 618 21.82 -3.01 -20.27
N SER A 619 22.99 -2.43 -20.58
CA SER A 619 23.43 -1.21 -19.89
C SER A 619 22.58 0.01 -20.24
N LEU A 620 21.91 0.07 -21.40
CA LEU A 620 21.05 1.21 -21.75
C LEU A 620 19.73 1.20 -20.97
N GLN A 621 19.15 0.02 -20.69
CA GLN A 621 17.99 -0.09 -19.78
C GLN A 621 18.37 -0.09 -18.28
N MET A 622 19.62 -0.37 -17.93
CA MET A 622 20.07 -0.48 -16.52
C MET A 622 21.19 0.50 -16.13
N ALA A 623 21.34 1.64 -16.82
CA ALA A 623 22.41 2.64 -16.60
C ALA A 623 22.26 3.47 -15.30
N ASN A 624 21.77 2.88 -14.21
CA ASN A 624 21.85 3.41 -12.84
C ASN A 624 21.98 2.24 -11.83
N GLU A 625 23.00 1.38 -12.01
CA GLU A 625 23.31 0.29 -11.07
C GLU A 625 23.78 0.83 -9.70
N ASN A 626 23.09 0.44 -8.62
CA ASN A 626 23.63 0.53 -7.26
C ASN A 626 23.05 -0.51 -6.28
N TYR A 627 22.82 -1.74 -6.75
CA TYR A 627 22.39 -2.86 -5.91
C TYR A 627 23.55 -3.55 -5.17
N THR A 628 24.02 -2.87 -4.11
CA THR A 628 24.61 -3.48 -2.90
C THR A 628 25.76 -4.49 -3.10
N THR A 629 26.95 -4.01 -3.48
CA THR A 629 28.22 -4.53 -2.97
C THR A 629 29.09 -3.38 -2.45
N ASN A 630 29.78 -3.58 -1.32
CA ASN A 630 30.71 -2.60 -0.77
C ASN A 630 32.07 -2.68 -1.48
N GLU A 631 32.21 -2.06 -2.65
CA GLU A 631 33.52 -1.69 -3.21
C GLU A 631 33.39 -0.47 -4.14
N GLU A 632 34.32 0.49 -4.03
CA GLU A 632 34.20 1.82 -4.64
C GLU A 632 34.45 1.81 -6.17
N PHE A 633 33.40 1.65 -6.99
CA PHE A 633 33.53 1.85 -8.45
C PHE A 633 33.29 3.31 -8.87
N GLN A 634 34.15 3.83 -9.76
CA GLN A 634 34.28 5.27 -9.99
C GLN A 634 33.27 5.84 -11.00
N ILE A 635 32.26 6.54 -10.47
CA ILE A 635 31.17 7.22 -11.20
C ILE A 635 31.65 8.06 -12.40
N GLN A 636 32.85 8.68 -12.32
CA GLN A 636 33.38 9.60 -13.35
C GLN A 636 33.71 8.97 -14.73
N GLN A 637 33.53 7.66 -14.93
CA GLN A 637 33.65 7.07 -16.27
C GLN A 637 32.32 6.95 -17.03
N VAL A 638 31.16 6.79 -16.37
CA VAL A 638 29.88 6.53 -17.05
C VAL A 638 29.43 7.71 -17.92
N GLU A 639 29.46 8.93 -17.39
CA GLU A 639 29.12 10.17 -18.11
C GLU A 639 29.93 10.36 -19.42
N ARG A 640 31.18 9.87 -19.44
CA ARG A 640 32.10 9.94 -20.60
C ARG A 640 31.85 8.88 -21.67
N TRP A 641 31.06 7.85 -21.37
CA TRP A 641 30.68 6.80 -22.33
C TRP A 641 29.33 7.10 -22.95
N ASN A 642 28.33 7.53 -22.16
CA ASN A 642 27.02 7.98 -22.67
C ASN A 642 27.19 9.06 -23.75
N SER A 643 28.04 10.05 -23.49
CA SER A 643 28.36 11.15 -24.42
C SER A 643 29.19 10.77 -25.67
N LYS A 644 29.50 9.47 -25.90
CA LYS A 644 30.27 9.00 -27.07
C LYS A 644 29.74 7.74 -27.75
N ALA A 645 28.94 6.90 -27.09
CA ALA A 645 28.39 5.70 -27.70
C ALA A 645 27.22 5.98 -28.68
N ILE A 646 26.48 7.08 -28.46
CA ILE A 646 25.22 7.44 -29.14
C ILE A 646 25.36 7.71 -30.65
N HIS A 647 26.58 7.70 -31.24
CA HIS A 647 26.81 8.07 -32.64
C HIS A 647 27.43 6.96 -33.52
N SER A 648 27.34 5.68 -33.12
CA SER A 648 27.62 4.56 -34.04
C SER A 648 26.73 3.34 -33.79
N ASN A 649 25.83 3.07 -34.75
CA ASN A 649 25.04 1.85 -34.93
C ASN A 649 23.77 1.62 -34.07
N THR A 650 23.19 2.66 -33.45
CA THR A 650 21.84 2.57 -32.82
C THR A 650 20.68 3.01 -33.73
N ASN A 651 20.95 3.55 -34.93
CA ASN A 651 19.96 4.12 -35.88
C ASN A 651 18.98 3.10 -36.53
N SER A 652 18.64 1.99 -35.87
CA SER A 652 17.75 0.94 -36.40
C SER A 652 16.97 0.19 -35.32
N LEU A 653 16.80 0.78 -34.14
CA LEU A 653 15.92 0.28 -33.09
C LEU A 653 14.79 1.29 -32.86
N SER A 654 13.63 0.76 -32.47
CA SER A 654 12.44 1.56 -32.19
C SER A 654 12.55 2.23 -30.83
N ASP A 655 11.84 3.35 -30.66
CA ASP A 655 11.65 3.98 -29.36
C ASP A 655 10.60 3.23 -28.51
N ASP A 656 9.85 2.27 -29.09
CA ASP A 656 8.90 1.40 -28.39
C ASP A 656 9.60 0.24 -27.62
N PRO A 657 9.46 0.16 -26.28
CA PRO A 657 10.01 -0.95 -25.49
C PRO A 657 9.54 -2.35 -25.91
N ILE A 658 8.33 -2.49 -26.46
CA ILE A 658 7.81 -3.77 -26.96
C ILE A 658 8.64 -4.24 -28.18
N GLU A 659 8.85 -3.36 -29.17
CA GLU A 659 9.64 -3.68 -30.36
C GLU A 659 11.13 -3.90 -30.03
N GLN A 660 11.67 -3.20 -29.02
CA GLN A 660 13.00 -3.47 -28.47
C GLN A 660 13.06 -4.87 -27.83
N ALA A 661 12.09 -5.23 -26.99
CA ALA A 661 12.03 -6.53 -26.34
C ALA A 661 11.85 -7.69 -27.34
N GLU A 662 11.04 -7.51 -28.39
CA GLU A 662 10.95 -8.47 -29.51
C GLU A 662 12.28 -8.61 -30.26
N SER A 663 12.98 -7.50 -30.51
CA SER A 663 14.31 -7.52 -31.12
C SER A 663 15.31 -8.30 -30.25
N MET A 664 15.32 -8.08 -28.94
CA MET A 664 16.13 -8.84 -27.99
C MET A 664 15.74 -10.33 -27.97
N ALA A 665 14.45 -10.66 -27.93
CA ALA A 665 13.93 -12.04 -27.92
C ALA A 665 14.36 -12.84 -29.16
N ASN A 666 14.52 -12.20 -30.31
CA ASN A 666 14.98 -12.85 -31.53
C ASN A 666 16.52 -13.02 -31.56
N LEU A 667 17.26 -12.14 -30.88
CA LEU A 667 18.72 -12.20 -30.78
C LEU A 667 19.24 -13.17 -29.71
N ILE A 668 18.54 -13.30 -28.57
CA ILE A 668 18.97 -14.10 -27.40
C ILE A 668 19.55 -15.48 -27.75
N PRO A 669 18.96 -16.31 -28.63
CA PRO A 669 19.48 -17.64 -28.97
C PRO A 669 20.94 -17.65 -29.47
N GLU A 670 21.42 -16.56 -30.08
CA GLU A 670 22.82 -16.45 -30.52
C GLU A 670 23.77 -16.13 -29.34
N TYR A 671 23.27 -15.46 -28.30
CA TYR A 671 24.03 -15.08 -27.11
C TYR A 671 24.10 -16.18 -26.04
N VAL A 672 23.09 -17.06 -25.92
CA VAL A 672 23.06 -18.14 -24.89
C VAL A 672 24.32 -19.01 -24.92
N TYR A 673 24.91 -19.23 -26.09
CA TYR A 673 26.17 -19.98 -26.26
C TYR A 673 27.36 -19.45 -25.45
N ASN A 674 27.35 -18.17 -25.05
CA ASN A 674 28.47 -17.50 -24.36
C ASN A 674 28.31 -17.40 -22.83
N ILE A 675 27.20 -17.89 -22.27
CA ILE A 675 26.90 -17.80 -20.83
C ILE A 675 27.28 -19.12 -20.14
N ASP A 676 28.06 -19.06 -19.05
CA ASP A 676 28.55 -20.26 -18.34
C ASP A 676 27.61 -20.65 -17.20
N PHE A 677 26.47 -21.28 -17.52
CA PHE A 677 25.40 -21.67 -16.59
C PHE A 677 25.79 -22.67 -15.48
N ARG A 678 27.06 -23.06 -15.38
CA ARG A 678 27.58 -23.80 -14.22
C ARG A 678 27.76 -22.89 -13.00
N ILE A 679 27.52 -21.58 -13.15
CA ILE A 679 27.36 -20.61 -12.06
C ILE A 679 25.93 -20.59 -11.47
N ASP A 680 24.95 -21.28 -12.06
CA ASP A 680 23.58 -21.35 -11.55
C ASP A 680 23.56 -22.00 -10.16
N PRO A 681 23.04 -21.36 -9.10
CA PRO A 681 23.04 -21.92 -7.76
C PRO A 681 22.29 -23.26 -7.70
N PRO A 682 22.92 -24.37 -7.28
CA PRO A 682 22.27 -25.67 -7.29
C PRO A 682 21.20 -25.72 -6.20
N LEU A 683 19.95 -26.05 -6.59
CA LEU A 683 18.83 -26.15 -5.65
C LEU A 683 18.98 -27.27 -4.60
N ASN A 684 19.92 -28.21 -4.80
CA ASN A 684 20.21 -29.33 -3.90
C ASN A 684 19.00 -30.20 -3.49
N ILE A 685 17.91 -30.15 -4.25
CA ILE A 685 16.69 -30.94 -4.03
C ILE A 685 17.00 -32.45 -4.13
N PRO A 686 16.72 -33.25 -3.08
CA PRO A 686 16.90 -34.70 -3.13
C PRO A 686 16.09 -35.36 -4.25
N ASP A 687 16.57 -36.49 -4.80
CA ASP A 687 15.95 -37.14 -5.96
C ASP A 687 14.45 -37.41 -5.80
N ALA A 688 14.02 -37.84 -4.61
CA ALA A 688 12.63 -38.12 -4.26
C ALA A 688 11.70 -36.88 -4.26
N TYR A 689 12.22 -35.68 -4.51
CA TYR A 689 11.45 -34.44 -4.60
C TYR A 689 11.68 -33.66 -5.91
N LYS A 690 12.48 -34.18 -6.87
CA LYS A 690 12.78 -33.48 -8.13
C LYS A 690 11.55 -33.28 -9.02
N GLU A 691 10.52 -34.11 -8.89
CA GLU A 691 9.25 -33.98 -9.61
C GLU A 691 8.42 -32.75 -9.18
N PHE A 692 8.66 -32.19 -7.99
CA PHE A 692 7.94 -31.00 -7.49
C PHE A 692 8.55 -29.68 -8.00
N ILE A 693 9.56 -29.71 -8.87
CA ILE A 693 10.16 -28.51 -9.49
C ILE A 693 9.27 -28.05 -10.66
N TRP A 694 8.17 -27.39 -10.30
CA TRP A 694 7.08 -26.95 -11.18
C TRP A 694 7.47 -25.87 -12.21
N PHE A 695 8.70 -25.33 -12.15
CA PHE A 695 9.14 -24.18 -12.94
C PHE A 695 10.42 -24.44 -13.77
N VAL A 696 10.54 -23.72 -14.88
CA VAL A 696 11.71 -23.76 -15.78
C VAL A 696 12.91 -23.06 -15.13
N LEU A 697 14.08 -23.70 -15.19
CA LEU A 697 15.36 -23.11 -14.77
C LEU A 697 16.15 -22.59 -15.99
N PRO A 698 17.04 -21.60 -15.83
CA PRO A 698 17.88 -21.08 -16.94
C PRO A 698 18.66 -22.18 -17.69
N LYS A 699 19.27 -23.12 -16.95
CA LYS A 699 19.92 -24.31 -17.52
C LYS A 699 18.99 -25.21 -18.37
N ASP A 700 17.69 -25.30 -18.04
CA ASP A 700 16.74 -26.15 -18.74
C ASP A 700 16.54 -25.64 -20.19
N VAL A 701 16.61 -24.31 -20.36
CA VAL A 701 16.53 -23.63 -21.68
C VAL A 701 17.66 -24.08 -22.59
N ILE A 702 18.90 -24.17 -22.08
CA ILE A 702 20.03 -24.72 -22.84
C ILE A 702 19.69 -26.12 -23.30
N GLN A 703 19.34 -27.02 -22.37
CA GLN A 703 19.23 -28.46 -22.65
C GLN A 703 18.21 -28.80 -23.76
N LYS A 704 17.18 -27.95 -23.98
CA LYS A 704 16.24 -28.12 -25.10
C LYS A 704 16.55 -27.25 -26.34
N VAL A 705 17.04 -26.03 -26.20
CA VAL A 705 17.34 -25.13 -27.35
C VAL A 705 18.69 -25.43 -27.98
N LEU A 706 19.71 -25.64 -27.14
CA LEU A 706 21.09 -25.91 -27.50
C LEU A 706 21.43 -27.35 -27.09
N VAL A 707 21.37 -28.29 -28.04
CA VAL A 707 21.68 -29.71 -27.80
C VAL A 707 23.17 -29.88 -27.46
N ILE A 708 23.48 -29.74 -26.18
CA ILE A 708 24.80 -29.85 -25.57
C ILE A 708 24.72 -30.92 -24.48
N ASP A 709 25.37 -32.06 -24.74
CA ASP A 709 25.53 -33.12 -23.76
C ASP A 709 26.63 -32.74 -22.76
N PHE A 710 26.21 -32.26 -21.60
CA PHE A 710 27.11 -31.77 -20.55
C PHE A 710 27.86 -32.89 -19.81
N GLU A 711 27.49 -34.17 -19.96
CA GLU A 711 28.18 -35.27 -19.28
C GLU A 711 29.42 -35.77 -20.03
N THR A 712 29.55 -35.50 -21.33
CA THR A 712 30.58 -36.17 -22.17
C THR A 712 31.71 -35.29 -22.70
N HIS A 713 31.63 -33.95 -22.69
CA HIS A 713 32.63 -33.06 -23.35
C HIS A 713 33.19 -31.92 -22.47
N PRO A 714 34.43 -32.04 -21.96
CA PRO A 714 35.12 -30.94 -21.27
C PRO A 714 35.71 -29.90 -22.25
N LYS A 715 35.07 -28.73 -22.35
CA LYS A 715 35.45 -27.41 -22.92
C LYS A 715 36.23 -27.26 -24.25
N ASP A 716 37.12 -28.16 -24.66
CA ASP A 716 38.21 -27.83 -25.60
C ASP A 716 37.91 -28.05 -27.10
N ASN A 717 36.70 -28.46 -27.50
CA ASN A 717 36.32 -28.64 -28.91
C ASN A 717 34.86 -28.27 -29.22
N LEU A 718 34.53 -26.98 -29.20
CA LEU A 718 33.28 -26.45 -29.76
C LEU A 718 33.52 -25.87 -31.16
N LYS A 719 33.20 -26.64 -32.21
CA LYS A 719 33.08 -26.13 -33.59
C LYS A 719 31.63 -25.79 -33.90
N THR A 720 31.43 -24.64 -34.53
CA THR A 720 30.14 -24.02 -34.80
C THR A 720 29.22 -24.92 -35.63
N ILE A 721 28.03 -25.21 -35.13
CA ILE A 721 26.92 -25.81 -35.89
C ILE A 721 25.83 -24.73 -36.02
N SER A 722 25.59 -24.26 -37.24
CA SER A 722 24.69 -23.12 -37.47
C SER A 722 23.21 -23.50 -37.35
N PHE A 723 22.47 -22.67 -36.61
CA PHE A 723 21.06 -22.85 -36.26
C PHE A 723 20.11 -22.94 -37.48
N HIS A 724 20.51 -22.34 -38.60
CA HIS A 724 19.75 -22.19 -39.85
C HIS A 724 19.28 -23.49 -40.52
N SER A 725 19.77 -24.67 -40.10
CA SER A 725 19.48 -25.96 -40.73
C SER A 725 18.21 -26.68 -40.22
N LYS A 726 17.64 -26.27 -39.07
CA LYS A 726 16.55 -27.01 -38.41
C LYS A 726 15.13 -26.46 -38.60
N ILE A 727 14.95 -25.28 -39.19
CA ILE A 727 13.63 -24.62 -39.34
C ILE A 727 12.95 -24.98 -40.69
N LYS A 728 13.41 -26.03 -41.38
CA LYS A 728 12.96 -26.37 -42.74
C LYS A 728 12.67 -27.85 -43.02
N ASN A 729 12.45 -28.63 -41.96
CA ASN A 729 11.81 -29.95 -41.94
C ASN A 729 10.84 -30.01 -40.76
#